data_AF-A0A101GT04-F1
#
_entry.id   AF-A0A101GT04-F1
#
_cell.length_a   1.000
_cell.length_b   1.000
_cell.length_c   1.000
_cell.angle_alpha   90.00
_cell.angle_beta   90.00
_cell.angle_gamma   90.00
#
_symmetry.space_group_name_H-M   'P 1'
#
loop_
_entity.id
_entity.type
_entity.pdbx_description
1 polymer ?
#
loop_
_entity_poly.entity_id
_entity_poly.type
_entity_poly.pdbx_seq_one_letter_code
_entity_poly.pdbx_strand_id
1 'polypeptide(L)'
;MSKKNESGVFNMSRRILNFRLFASLICLVLLFYCVSFFISSNILAAEQNLKLQILAINDLHGALESRTLNNKPIGGAAVLAGYLDKWENEAAAQGIHTFRVHAGDVIGASPPISALLQDEPTMNILGVAGFVYGCPGNHEFDEGREELLRLQNGGAHPKTEPYTGVWPGAATQYLCANVVDKQTQQPIFPPCAVSEVEGVKVGFIGADLEETPTIVMPSGVATLSFLDEAQSINKYVNELKEQGVETIIVLLHQGGAGDRQGGPISGEIVGIVNAIDDEVDVVITGHTHTGFRGNIGGKIVTQAYSNGTAFADIDLTVDRTTKDVVEKSAQIVDTYHDPAIPADTAVEELVNCYKELAAPISNQVIGTAAYDLTKDQNNAGESALGNLIADAQRWEMDSELAFMNPGGIRANLEAGEVTWGELYTVQPFNNTLVKMNLTGAQIETLLEQQWKDQPYPRVLQISGLNYTWDPAQPAGERVDPAKILVNDQPIETEKTYSVTVNSFLADGGDNFTVLKEGAERENGPVDLDALVEYVQQLDQPFGSSIEGRISIPLDIFVQVTDLHISNFTDAQKTFQAKYDPLAYAPVFVEEMKALRPSFIVATGDLVAKAETKSLAKGMEWFDLYLNNIVNPVTSEGITFYQVPGNHDVGGIKYYKKPEDIPENLKEYYGDGLFTKKTGFPTFYSFDQNDYHYIVLDPLELDRTVNLPEEQLNWLKNDLEANKEKNIILFFHQPSSNWEDWAEVSDILDGYKIKMMLAGHWHTDEAVDNGFPEQATSSFSGCWWRETVGKDGTSIGYRLVYPLAGEVRHFYKELGANQQINITSPVDIAIDGDTSFNVQAYDALQPVKELFYRIDGSAWQPMYMEKVGVWYDGKAALNITPDNNYHKIEVGYEAADGTVFSKAQWYKFADDKTVTIQEIYDHFDKFHGRYATVRATVTAAFVDGQMPVLQDETAGITVWAGECAGRPAFYDGQGLILRGKVATDGNGLQQMHLNDAENVQITGTPWLPTPKALEIQAVGSYLYQFVKVENVKVTEASEYEFYVEDGLGQKLLIYTGDVRPAYNPLDNLKIGDIINVSGIAWSYLGEAEICPRFPEDIVTVTQAGEPAQETAIIDWLGIYDDQQKAYQGPLKAGKSYYLVCKPKKNTAGSISALSILEVLNIDQPQFLNAARLSVTENPSEFAALYQPAASGNFTLKCFLWNGWSNSVTWSSLAEPKEIDITVSP
;
A
#
# COMPACT_ATOMS: atom_id res chain seq x y z
N MET A 1 -8.93 109.00 -49.28
CA MET A 1 -9.50 108.89 -50.65
C MET A 1 -10.52 107.75 -50.65
N SER A 2 -11.72 108.04 -51.15
CA SER A 2 -12.62 107.16 -51.91
C SER A 2 -13.15 105.81 -51.34
N LYS A 3 -14.49 105.81 -51.14
CA LYS A 3 -15.52 104.81 -51.53
C LYS A 3 -15.52 103.43 -50.85
N LYS A 4 -16.58 103.00 -50.15
CA LYS A 4 -18.00 102.65 -50.51
C LYS A 4 -18.19 101.16 -50.82
N ASN A 5 -18.83 100.49 -49.86
CA ASN A 5 -19.89 99.47 -49.90
C ASN A 5 -19.95 98.40 -51.00
N GLU A 6 -19.78 97.16 -50.56
CA GLU A 6 -20.57 95.94 -50.85
C GLU A 6 -20.57 95.14 -49.52
N SER A 7 -21.52 94.34 -49.07
CA SER A 7 -22.70 93.69 -49.64
C SER A 7 -23.46 93.01 -48.49
N GLY A 8 -24.77 92.86 -48.61
CA GLY A 8 -25.67 92.31 -47.60
C GLY A 8 -25.59 90.78 -47.43
N VAL A 9 -24.62 90.29 -46.64
CA VAL A 9 -24.55 88.88 -46.20
C VAL A 9 -24.43 88.73 -44.66
N PHE A 10 -24.35 89.83 -43.90
CA PHE A 10 -23.92 89.79 -42.48
C PHE A 10 -25.01 89.64 -41.39
N ASN A 11 -26.28 89.40 -41.74
CA ASN A 11 -27.36 89.34 -40.73
C ASN A 11 -27.71 87.93 -40.22
N MET A 12 -27.16 86.86 -40.81
CA MET A 12 -27.41 85.47 -40.37
C MET A 12 -26.30 84.94 -39.45
N SER A 13 -25.08 85.47 -39.55
CA SER A 13 -23.92 85.10 -38.72
C SER A 13 -24.01 85.62 -37.28
N ARG A 14 -24.66 86.76 -37.02
CA ARG A 14 -24.82 87.30 -35.65
C ARG A 14 -25.83 86.53 -34.79
N ARG A 15 -26.86 85.92 -35.38
CA ARG A 15 -27.85 85.11 -34.62
C ARG A 15 -27.32 83.72 -34.26
N ILE A 16 -26.50 83.11 -35.11
CA ILE A 16 -25.89 81.79 -34.84
C ILE A 16 -24.75 81.91 -33.81
N LEU A 17 -23.99 83.02 -33.83
CA LEU A 17 -22.92 83.27 -32.86
C LEU A 17 -23.48 83.53 -31.45
N ASN A 18 -24.57 84.29 -31.33
CA ASN A 18 -25.22 84.54 -30.04
C ASN A 18 -25.88 83.27 -29.47
N PHE A 19 -26.43 82.38 -30.30
CA PHE A 19 -27.00 81.11 -29.83
C PHE A 19 -25.92 80.13 -29.34
N ARG A 20 -24.75 80.10 -30.00
CA ARG A 20 -23.59 79.29 -29.58
C ARG A 20 -22.93 79.81 -28.30
N LEU A 21 -22.81 81.13 -28.13
CA LEU A 21 -22.32 81.74 -26.89
C LEU A 21 -23.28 81.53 -25.72
N PHE A 22 -24.59 81.61 -25.94
CA PHE A 22 -25.59 81.35 -24.90
C PHE A 22 -25.66 79.88 -24.51
N ALA A 23 -25.59 78.95 -25.48
CA ALA A 23 -25.53 77.51 -25.20
C ALA A 23 -24.23 77.10 -24.50
N SER A 24 -23.08 77.70 -24.86
CA SER A 24 -21.80 77.41 -24.19
C SER A 24 -21.77 77.94 -22.77
N LEU A 25 -22.39 79.10 -22.49
CA LEU A 25 -22.50 79.65 -21.15
C LEU A 25 -23.43 78.80 -20.26
N ILE A 26 -24.53 78.29 -20.81
CA ILE A 26 -25.43 77.37 -20.09
C ILE A 26 -24.73 76.03 -19.79
N CYS A 27 -23.98 75.47 -20.75
CA CYS A 27 -23.19 74.26 -20.49
C CYS A 27 -22.09 74.48 -19.45
N LEU A 28 -21.42 75.63 -19.43
CA LEU A 28 -20.40 75.94 -18.42
C LEU A 28 -21.01 76.14 -17.03
N VAL A 29 -22.18 76.78 -16.93
CA VAL A 29 -22.90 76.92 -15.66
C VAL A 29 -23.44 75.57 -15.16
N LEU A 30 -23.97 74.73 -16.05
CA LEU A 30 -24.40 73.37 -15.71
C LEU A 30 -23.21 72.48 -15.31
N LEU A 31 -22.05 72.61 -15.95
CA LEU A 31 -20.83 71.89 -15.58
C LEU A 31 -20.30 72.37 -14.22
N PHE A 32 -20.35 73.67 -13.94
CA PHE A 32 -19.94 74.23 -12.64
C PHE A 32 -20.90 73.82 -11.52
N TYR A 33 -22.21 73.74 -11.80
CA TYR A 33 -23.21 73.22 -10.87
C TYR A 33 -23.04 71.71 -10.67
N CYS A 34 -22.80 70.91 -11.70
CA CYS A 34 -22.53 69.48 -11.55
C CYS A 34 -21.24 69.21 -10.77
N VAL A 35 -20.16 69.92 -11.05
CA VAL A 35 -18.88 69.78 -10.33
C VAL A 35 -19.02 70.27 -8.88
N SER A 36 -19.73 71.38 -8.63
CA SER A 36 -19.99 71.83 -7.26
C SER A 36 -20.94 70.90 -6.52
N PHE A 37 -21.93 70.29 -7.18
CA PHE A 37 -22.85 69.32 -6.57
C PHE A 37 -22.12 68.00 -6.23
N PHE A 38 -21.24 67.51 -7.12
CA PHE A 38 -20.41 66.33 -6.88
C PHE A 38 -19.33 66.55 -5.79
N ILE A 39 -18.75 67.75 -5.71
CA ILE A 39 -17.79 68.09 -4.65
C ILE A 39 -18.53 68.30 -3.31
N SER A 40 -19.72 68.91 -3.33
CA SER A 40 -20.54 69.08 -2.12
C SER A 40 -21.11 67.76 -1.60
N SER A 41 -21.48 66.83 -2.48
CA SER A 41 -21.99 65.50 -2.10
C SER A 41 -20.90 64.58 -1.55
N ASN A 42 -19.67 64.64 -2.08
CA ASN A 42 -18.55 63.88 -1.53
C ASN A 42 -18.00 64.48 -0.23
N ILE A 43 -18.08 65.80 -0.04
CA ILE A 43 -17.74 66.45 1.24
C ILE A 43 -18.82 66.18 2.30
N LEU A 44 -20.11 66.16 1.93
CA LEU A 44 -21.18 65.76 2.86
C LEU A 44 -21.09 64.28 3.26
N ALA A 45 -20.76 63.37 2.34
CA ALA A 45 -20.63 61.94 2.62
C ALA A 45 -19.43 61.61 3.51
N ALA A 46 -18.31 62.34 3.37
CA ALA A 46 -17.14 62.18 4.24
C ALA A 46 -17.36 62.75 5.67
N GLU A 47 -18.27 63.71 5.85
CA GLU A 47 -18.72 64.16 7.18
C GLU A 47 -19.77 63.23 7.83
N GLN A 48 -20.36 62.30 7.07
CA GLN A 48 -21.52 61.52 7.53
C GLN A 48 -21.16 60.23 8.27
N ASN A 49 -19.97 59.67 8.01
CA ASN A 49 -19.56 58.38 8.55
C ASN A 49 -18.39 58.52 9.54
N LEU A 50 -18.37 57.67 10.56
CA LEU A 50 -17.24 57.43 11.46
C LEU A 50 -16.56 56.13 11.03
N LYS A 51 -15.23 56.10 11.03
CA LYS A 51 -14.46 54.89 10.76
C LYS A 51 -13.81 54.39 12.05
N LEU A 52 -13.97 53.11 12.32
CA LEU A 52 -13.40 52.43 13.48
C LEU A 52 -12.56 51.23 13.01
N GLN A 53 -11.48 50.95 13.73
CA GLN A 53 -10.69 49.74 13.57
C GLN A 53 -10.70 48.98 14.90
N ILE A 54 -10.90 47.67 14.83
CA ILE A 54 -10.74 46.77 15.98
C ILE A 54 -9.58 45.84 15.67
N LEU A 55 -8.54 45.92 16.49
CA LEU A 55 -7.40 44.99 16.46
C LEU A 55 -7.59 43.99 17.58
N ALA A 56 -7.74 42.72 17.23
CA ALA A 56 -8.10 41.69 18.19
C ALA A 56 -7.17 40.50 18.21
N ILE A 57 -6.88 39.99 19.41
CA ILE A 57 -6.16 38.73 19.62
C ILE A 57 -7.03 37.75 20.41
N ASN A 58 -6.62 36.49 20.41
CA ASN A 58 -7.21 35.42 21.19
C ASN A 58 -6.10 34.40 21.52
N ASP A 59 -6.27 33.65 22.61
CA ASP A 59 -5.44 32.49 22.94
C ASP A 59 -3.93 32.81 22.98
N LEU A 60 -3.54 33.93 23.61
CA LEU A 60 -2.13 34.32 23.71
C LEU A 60 -1.35 33.33 24.60
N HIS A 61 -1.98 32.73 25.62
CA HIS A 61 -1.36 31.81 26.59
C HIS A 61 -0.01 32.28 27.10
N GLY A 62 0.12 33.57 27.46
CA GLY A 62 1.38 34.12 27.94
C GLY A 62 2.59 33.88 27.02
N ALA A 63 2.39 33.70 25.71
CA ALA A 63 3.44 33.50 24.72
C ALA A 63 4.20 34.80 24.43
N LEU A 64 4.94 35.27 25.44
CA LEU A 64 5.67 36.53 25.41
C LEU A 64 6.90 36.47 24.51
N GLU A 65 7.45 35.28 24.32
CA GLU A 65 8.61 35.01 23.46
C GLU A 65 8.20 34.52 22.07
N SER A 66 9.07 34.72 21.10
CA SER A 66 8.84 34.34 19.71
C SER A 66 8.96 32.84 19.48
N ARG A 67 8.23 32.35 18.48
CA ARG A 67 8.21 30.95 18.05
C ARG A 67 8.70 30.81 16.63
N THR A 68 8.88 29.58 16.17
CA THR A 68 9.26 29.28 14.79
C THR A 68 8.10 28.63 14.04
N LEU A 69 7.74 29.19 12.88
CA LEU A 69 6.81 28.59 11.93
C LEU A 69 7.46 28.55 10.55
N ASN A 70 7.54 27.37 9.93
CA ASN A 70 8.21 27.17 8.63
C ASN A 70 9.65 27.73 8.59
N ASN A 71 10.43 27.48 9.65
CA ASN A 71 11.80 27.98 9.86
C ASN A 71 11.91 29.52 9.86
N LYS A 72 10.84 30.24 10.19
CA LYS A 72 10.82 31.69 10.35
C LYS A 72 10.31 32.09 11.74
N PRO A 73 10.93 33.06 12.40
CA PRO A 73 10.42 33.58 13.67
C PRO A 73 9.09 34.30 13.46
N ILE A 74 8.13 34.00 14.33
CA ILE A 74 6.76 34.53 14.35
C ILE A 74 6.31 34.77 15.79
N GLY A 75 5.43 35.76 15.99
CA GLY A 75 4.90 36.08 17.31
C GLY A 75 5.95 36.59 18.29
N GLY A 76 5.62 36.49 19.58
CA GLY A 76 6.29 37.19 20.67
C GLY A 76 5.69 38.57 20.88
N ALA A 77 5.48 38.94 22.15
CA ALA A 77 4.62 40.07 22.50
C ALA A 77 5.16 41.41 21.98
N ALA A 78 6.48 41.59 21.93
CA ALA A 78 7.08 42.82 21.40
C ALA A 78 6.86 42.99 19.89
N VAL A 79 6.94 41.90 19.12
CA VAL A 79 6.65 41.92 17.68
C VAL A 79 5.17 42.13 17.44
N LEU A 80 4.30 41.42 18.16
CA LEU A 80 2.85 41.64 18.11
C LEU A 80 2.51 43.11 18.40
N ALA A 81 3.05 43.70 19.46
CA ALA A 81 2.85 45.11 19.79
C ALA A 81 3.32 46.05 18.66
N GLY A 82 4.48 45.79 18.05
CA GLY A 82 4.98 46.57 16.91
C GLY A 82 4.06 46.50 15.68
N TYR A 83 3.46 45.34 15.41
CA TYR A 83 2.43 45.18 14.39
C TYR A 83 1.17 45.98 14.72
N LEU A 84 0.65 45.86 15.94
CA LEU A 84 -0.54 46.60 16.38
C LEU A 84 -0.31 48.12 16.30
N ASP A 85 0.85 48.61 16.73
CA ASP A 85 1.25 50.01 16.63
C ASP A 85 1.31 50.49 15.18
N LYS A 86 1.88 49.69 14.29
CA LYS A 86 1.92 50.03 12.86
C LYS A 86 0.52 50.19 12.29
N TRP A 87 -0.36 49.21 12.53
CA TRP A 87 -1.74 49.24 12.01
C TRP A 87 -2.54 50.42 12.58
N GLU A 88 -2.45 50.65 13.89
CA GLU A 88 -3.10 51.77 14.55
C GLU A 88 -2.58 53.12 14.04
N ASN A 89 -1.26 53.27 13.83
CA ASN A 89 -0.69 54.51 13.30
C ASN A 89 -1.12 54.77 11.85
N GLU A 90 -1.19 53.74 11.01
CA GLU A 90 -1.69 53.83 9.63
C GLU A 90 -3.18 54.17 9.57
N ALA A 91 -3.98 53.65 10.51
CA ALA A 91 -5.40 53.97 10.67
C ALA A 91 -5.59 55.41 11.19
N ALA A 92 -4.84 55.82 12.21
CA ALA A 92 -4.87 57.17 12.78
C ALA A 92 -4.47 58.24 11.76
N ALA A 93 -3.51 57.96 10.87
CA ALA A 93 -3.15 58.86 9.77
C ALA A 93 -4.30 59.12 8.77
N GLN A 94 -5.31 58.24 8.76
CA GLN A 94 -6.53 58.36 7.97
C GLN A 94 -7.73 58.86 8.78
N GLY A 95 -7.53 59.23 10.06
CA GLY A 95 -8.60 59.67 10.96
C GLY A 95 -9.51 58.54 11.44
N ILE A 96 -9.02 57.29 11.46
CA ILE A 96 -9.72 56.12 11.97
C ILE A 96 -9.35 55.94 13.45
N HIS A 97 -10.34 55.65 14.31
CA HIS A 97 -10.10 55.37 15.72
C HIS A 97 -9.96 53.85 15.96
N THR A 98 -8.95 53.43 16.70
CA THR A 98 -8.63 52.02 16.91
C THR A 98 -8.92 51.58 18.33
N PHE A 99 -9.52 50.40 18.50
CA PHE A 99 -9.61 49.67 19.76
C PHE A 99 -8.78 48.39 19.69
N ARG A 100 -7.96 48.13 20.72
CA ARG A 100 -7.27 46.84 20.91
C ARG A 100 -8.03 46.00 21.94
N VAL A 101 -8.43 44.79 21.56
CA VAL A 101 -9.26 43.91 22.40
C VAL A 101 -8.77 42.46 22.36
N HIS A 102 -9.17 41.63 23.32
CA HIS A 102 -8.88 40.19 23.26
C HIS A 102 -10.09 39.31 23.60
N ALA A 103 -10.14 38.12 23.01
CA ALA A 103 -11.23 37.16 23.22
C ALA A 103 -10.76 35.95 24.05
N GLY A 104 -10.24 36.20 25.27
CA GLY A 104 -9.89 35.15 26.25
C GLY A 104 -8.61 34.36 25.96
N ASP A 105 -8.27 33.50 26.94
CA ASP A 105 -7.07 32.68 27.04
C ASP A 105 -5.78 33.45 26.76
N VAL A 106 -5.70 34.67 27.29
CA VAL A 106 -4.47 35.44 27.19
C VAL A 106 -3.44 34.99 28.24
N ILE A 107 -3.92 34.42 29.34
CA ILE A 107 -3.13 33.81 30.43
C ILE A 107 -3.49 32.31 30.57
N GLY A 108 -2.84 31.61 31.51
CA GLY A 108 -3.01 30.16 31.69
C GLY A 108 -2.43 29.35 30.53
N ALA A 109 -2.20 28.05 30.75
CA ALA A 109 -1.33 27.20 29.90
C ALA A 109 0.02 27.86 29.50
N SER A 110 0.49 28.81 30.31
CA SER A 110 1.46 29.80 29.87
C SER A 110 2.91 29.32 30.00
N PRO A 111 3.85 29.74 29.12
CA PRO A 111 5.26 29.44 29.28
C PRO A 111 5.85 29.96 30.61
N PRO A 112 7.00 29.44 31.06
CA PRO A 112 7.61 29.79 32.34
C PRO A 112 7.78 31.29 32.57
N ILE A 113 8.08 32.06 31.52
CA ILE A 113 8.26 33.52 31.58
C ILE A 113 7.02 34.25 32.15
N SER A 114 5.83 33.70 31.95
CA SER A 114 4.56 34.23 32.45
C SER A 114 4.09 33.46 33.68
N ALA A 115 4.03 32.13 33.60
CA ALA A 115 3.40 31.32 34.64
C ALA A 115 4.15 31.31 35.98
N LEU A 116 5.50 31.34 35.97
CA LEU A 116 6.28 31.42 37.22
C LEU A 116 6.02 32.73 37.98
N LEU A 117 5.54 33.75 37.26
CA LEU A 117 5.21 35.06 37.78
C LEU A 117 3.68 35.27 37.81
N GLN A 118 2.91 34.19 37.90
CA GLN A 118 1.45 34.20 38.07
C GLN A 118 0.74 35.04 37.00
N ASP A 119 1.26 35.00 35.77
CA ASP A 119 0.73 35.71 34.61
C ASP A 119 0.60 37.26 34.74
N GLU A 120 1.14 37.83 35.82
CA GLU A 120 1.36 39.28 35.95
C GLU A 120 2.15 39.86 34.77
N PRO A 121 3.19 39.19 34.23
CA PRO A 121 3.91 39.67 33.04
C PRO A 121 3.00 39.91 31.85
N THR A 122 2.11 38.96 31.57
CA THR A 122 1.22 39.01 30.42
C THR A 122 0.20 40.13 30.58
N MET A 123 -0.45 40.22 31.74
CA MET A 123 -1.40 41.29 32.01
C MET A 123 -0.75 42.68 32.00
N ASN A 124 0.51 42.80 32.43
CA ASN A 124 1.26 44.04 32.35
C ASN A 124 1.53 44.42 30.88
N ILE A 125 2.01 43.47 30.09
CA ILE A 125 2.32 43.69 28.68
C ILE A 125 1.08 44.05 27.86
N LEU A 126 -0.07 43.41 28.10
CA LEU A 126 -1.34 43.80 27.46
C LEU A 126 -1.73 45.24 27.80
N GLY A 127 -1.53 45.65 29.06
CA GLY A 127 -1.75 47.03 29.47
C GLY A 127 -0.84 48.03 28.75
N VAL A 128 0.46 47.72 28.64
CA VAL A 128 1.43 48.55 27.91
C VAL A 128 1.17 48.57 26.42
N ALA A 129 0.75 47.44 25.85
CA ALA A 129 0.36 47.31 24.44
C ALA A 129 -1.02 47.91 24.12
N GLY A 130 -1.70 48.53 25.09
CA GLY A 130 -2.91 49.32 24.88
C GLY A 130 -4.21 48.55 24.75
N PHE A 131 -4.28 47.30 25.22
CA PHE A 131 -5.53 46.54 25.24
C PHE A 131 -6.50 47.10 26.28
N VAL A 132 -7.70 47.48 25.83
CA VAL A 132 -8.69 48.15 26.69
C VAL A 132 -9.71 47.19 27.29
N TYR A 133 -10.18 46.22 26.50
CA TYR A 133 -11.20 45.25 26.92
C TYR A 133 -10.81 43.83 26.50
N GLY A 134 -11.25 42.87 27.29
CA GLY A 134 -11.20 41.46 26.93
C GLY A 134 -12.33 40.67 27.55
N CYS A 135 -12.53 39.43 27.12
CA CYS A 135 -13.29 38.45 27.91
C CYS A 135 -12.32 37.44 28.55
N PRO A 136 -12.71 36.80 29.67
CA PRO A 136 -12.02 35.60 30.12
C PRO A 136 -12.34 34.45 29.16
N GLY A 137 -11.37 33.58 28.96
CA GLY A 137 -11.52 32.23 28.45
C GLY A 137 -11.41 31.20 29.57
N ASN A 138 -11.35 29.91 29.22
CA ASN A 138 -11.22 28.85 30.22
C ASN A 138 -9.92 28.95 31.02
N HIS A 139 -8.79 29.27 30.38
CA HIS A 139 -7.48 29.26 31.02
C HIS A 139 -7.29 30.43 32.01
N GLU A 140 -8.09 31.50 31.92
CA GLU A 140 -8.20 32.49 32.99
C GLU A 140 -8.66 31.89 34.34
N PHE A 141 -9.31 30.72 34.33
CA PHE A 141 -9.79 30.01 35.52
C PHE A 141 -8.88 28.88 36.01
N ASP A 142 -7.69 28.68 35.41
CA ASP A 142 -6.74 27.62 35.79
C ASP A 142 -6.36 27.68 37.29
N GLU A 143 -6.08 28.88 37.81
CA GLU A 143 -5.79 29.11 39.25
C GLU A 143 -7.05 29.49 40.05
N GLY A 144 -8.23 29.36 39.44
CA GLY A 144 -9.52 29.57 40.06
C GLY A 144 -9.94 31.04 40.20
N ARG A 145 -11.18 31.22 40.69
CA ARG A 145 -11.85 32.52 40.79
C ARG A 145 -11.06 33.58 41.55
N GLU A 146 -10.43 33.22 42.68
CA GLU A 146 -9.80 34.19 43.57
C GLU A 146 -8.58 34.83 42.90
N GLU A 147 -7.76 34.02 42.21
CA GLU A 147 -6.57 34.51 41.53
C GLU A 147 -6.93 35.34 40.30
N LEU A 148 -7.91 34.91 39.51
CA LEU A 148 -8.42 35.72 38.39
C LEU A 148 -8.91 37.12 38.84
N LEU A 149 -9.64 37.18 39.97
CA LEU A 149 -10.06 38.47 40.54
C LEU A 149 -8.88 39.29 41.09
N ARG A 150 -7.82 38.64 41.61
CA ARG A 150 -6.59 39.32 42.02
C ARG A 150 -5.87 39.92 40.81
N LEU A 151 -5.78 39.20 39.70
CA LEU A 151 -5.17 39.70 38.47
C LEU A 151 -5.91 40.91 37.91
N GLN A 152 -7.25 40.91 37.92
CA GLN A 152 -8.01 42.09 37.51
C GLN A 152 -7.87 43.27 38.48
N ASN A 153 -8.01 43.04 39.79
CA ASN A 153 -8.21 44.12 40.78
C ASN A 153 -6.94 44.53 41.55
N GLY A 154 -5.87 43.76 41.45
CA GLY A 154 -4.63 43.93 42.22
C GLY A 154 -4.63 43.16 43.53
N GLY A 155 -3.43 42.89 44.06
CA GLY A 155 -3.22 42.17 45.31
C GLY A 155 -1.85 41.51 45.43
N ALA A 156 -1.42 41.20 46.65
CA ALA A 156 -0.17 40.49 46.90
C ALA A 156 -0.33 39.00 46.61
N HIS A 157 0.67 38.39 45.98
CA HIS A 157 0.76 36.94 45.81
C HIS A 157 2.11 36.43 46.33
N PRO A 158 2.15 35.40 47.21
CA PRO A 158 3.39 34.97 47.87
C PRO A 158 4.53 34.56 46.92
N LYS A 159 4.19 34.03 45.73
CA LYS A 159 5.19 33.62 44.72
C LYS A 159 5.81 34.80 43.97
N THR A 160 5.10 35.93 43.82
CA THR A 160 5.51 37.03 42.93
C THR A 160 5.93 38.29 43.69
N GLU A 161 5.35 38.55 44.87
CA GLU A 161 5.64 39.74 45.66
C GLU A 161 7.16 39.98 45.90
N PRO A 162 8.01 38.96 46.15
CA PRO A 162 9.45 39.17 46.29
C PRO A 162 10.17 39.65 45.03
N TYR A 163 9.56 39.45 43.85
CA TYR A 163 10.15 39.72 42.53
C TYR A 163 9.54 40.95 41.85
N THR A 164 8.21 41.04 41.83
CA THR A 164 7.44 42.08 41.11
C THR A 164 6.77 43.09 42.05
N GLY A 165 6.72 42.82 43.36
CA GLY A 165 5.99 43.62 44.34
C GLY A 165 4.49 43.31 44.38
N VAL A 166 3.69 44.20 44.97
CA VAL A 166 2.23 44.04 45.02
C VAL A 166 1.64 44.39 43.65
N TRP A 167 0.93 43.45 43.03
CA TRP A 167 0.29 43.64 41.73
C TRP A 167 -0.75 44.78 41.78
N PRO A 168 -0.67 45.81 40.91
CA PRO A 168 -1.59 46.94 40.92
C PRO A 168 -2.98 46.64 40.31
N GLY A 169 -3.14 45.50 39.63
CA GLY A 169 -4.32 45.17 38.84
C GLY A 169 -4.10 45.39 37.35
N ALA A 170 -4.82 44.63 36.52
CA ALA A 170 -4.75 44.73 35.07
C ALA A 170 -5.34 46.05 34.56
N ALA A 171 -4.65 46.68 33.60
CA ALA A 171 -5.18 47.87 32.92
C ALA A 171 -6.29 47.51 31.92
N THR A 172 -6.20 46.32 31.31
CA THR A 172 -7.26 45.74 30.47
C THR A 172 -8.42 45.31 31.37
N GLN A 173 -9.64 45.69 30.98
CA GLN A 173 -10.84 45.34 31.72
C GLN A 173 -11.50 44.08 31.14
N TYR A 174 -11.61 43.04 31.96
CA TYR A 174 -12.41 41.87 31.63
C TYR A 174 -13.91 42.21 31.62
N LEU A 175 -14.58 41.74 30.58
CA LEU A 175 -16.01 41.75 30.37
C LEU A 175 -16.51 40.31 30.33
N CYS A 176 -17.58 39.98 31.04
CA CYS A 176 -18.15 38.63 31.01
C CYS A 176 -19.62 38.63 31.42
N ALA A 177 -20.50 38.29 30.48
CA ALA A 177 -21.94 38.32 30.63
C ALA A 177 -22.52 37.04 31.26
N ASN A 178 -21.89 35.89 31.00
CA ASN A 178 -22.47 34.58 31.26
C ASN A 178 -21.84 33.82 32.44
N VAL A 179 -20.74 34.32 33.03
CA VAL A 179 -20.15 33.74 34.24
C VAL A 179 -20.66 34.47 35.47
N VAL A 180 -21.50 33.79 36.24
CA VAL A 180 -22.18 34.36 37.41
C VAL A 180 -21.80 33.66 38.70
N ASP A 181 -21.79 34.42 39.79
CA ASP A 181 -21.65 33.86 41.13
C ASP A 181 -22.94 33.11 41.51
N LYS A 182 -22.83 31.82 41.91
CA LYS A 182 -23.98 30.98 42.24
C LYS A 182 -24.85 31.53 43.38
N GLN A 183 -24.27 32.29 44.31
CA GLN A 183 -25.00 32.86 45.43
C GLN A 183 -25.72 34.16 45.06
N THR A 184 -25.04 35.06 44.35
CA THR A 184 -25.60 36.39 44.03
C THR A 184 -26.40 36.39 42.73
N GLN A 185 -26.19 35.41 41.85
CA GLN A 185 -26.73 35.35 40.49
C GLN A 185 -26.35 36.58 39.66
N GLN A 186 -25.24 37.24 39.99
CA GLN A 186 -24.70 38.39 39.26
C GLN A 186 -23.40 37.99 38.53
N PRO A 187 -23.11 38.60 37.37
CA PRO A 187 -21.83 38.48 36.71
C PRO A 187 -20.66 38.83 37.64
N ILE A 188 -19.56 38.07 37.55
CA ILE A 188 -18.34 38.34 38.34
C ILE A 188 -17.49 39.48 37.77
N PHE A 189 -17.71 39.82 36.50
CA PHE A 189 -17.15 40.97 35.79
C PHE A 189 -18.28 41.85 35.25
N PRO A 190 -18.01 43.12 34.87
CA PRO A 190 -18.95 43.88 34.06
C PRO A 190 -19.36 43.09 32.81
N PRO A 191 -20.65 42.95 32.49
CA PRO A 191 -21.07 42.15 31.34
C PRO A 191 -20.75 42.84 30.00
N CYS A 192 -20.77 44.17 29.98
CA CYS A 192 -20.52 45.00 28.81
C CYS A 192 -19.87 46.34 29.19
N ALA A 193 -19.21 46.99 28.23
CA ALA A 193 -18.69 48.35 28.32
C ALA A 193 -19.14 49.19 27.12
N VAL A 194 -19.18 50.51 27.29
CA VAL A 194 -19.54 51.47 26.23
C VAL A 194 -18.45 52.53 26.11
N SER A 195 -17.87 52.65 24.92
CA SER A 195 -16.92 53.69 24.55
C SER A 195 -17.57 54.70 23.61
N GLU A 196 -17.37 56.00 23.85
CA GLU A 196 -17.90 57.06 22.98
C GLU A 196 -16.79 57.64 22.10
N VAL A 197 -16.96 57.56 20.77
CA VAL A 197 -16.03 58.07 19.76
C VAL A 197 -16.77 59.09 18.91
N GLU A 198 -16.38 60.35 19.03
CA GLU A 198 -16.96 61.46 18.25
C GLU A 198 -18.51 61.50 18.22
N GLY A 199 -19.14 61.15 19.35
CA GLY A 199 -20.59 61.15 19.54
C GLY A 199 -21.31 59.84 19.17
N VAL A 200 -20.58 58.83 18.66
CA VAL A 200 -21.08 57.47 18.44
C VAL A 200 -20.71 56.60 19.64
N LYS A 201 -21.68 55.83 20.17
CA LYS A 201 -21.43 54.87 21.25
C LYS A 201 -21.16 53.49 20.65
N VAL A 202 -20.06 52.89 21.07
CA VAL A 202 -19.63 51.54 20.67
C VAL A 202 -19.72 50.63 21.88
N GLY A 203 -20.54 49.58 21.78
CA GLY A 203 -20.75 48.60 22.85
C GLY A 203 -19.84 47.40 22.67
N PHE A 204 -19.26 46.94 23.78
CA PHE A 204 -18.49 45.69 23.87
C PHE A 204 -19.17 44.77 24.87
N ILE A 205 -19.42 43.51 24.50
CA ILE A 205 -19.95 42.47 25.39
C ILE A 205 -18.93 41.35 25.46
N GLY A 206 -18.63 40.84 26.65
CA GLY A 206 -17.76 39.68 26.82
C GLY A 206 -18.54 38.42 27.21
N ALA A 207 -18.09 37.23 26.80
CA ALA A 207 -18.62 35.95 27.25
C ALA A 207 -17.54 34.86 27.19
N ASP A 208 -17.61 33.91 28.12
CA ASP A 208 -16.78 32.69 28.15
C ASP A 208 -17.59 31.48 27.64
N LEU A 209 -16.96 30.33 27.35
CA LEU A 209 -17.70 29.13 26.97
C LEU A 209 -18.50 28.50 28.12
N GLU A 210 -19.66 27.91 27.78
CA GLU A 210 -20.50 27.20 28.76
C GLU A 210 -19.78 25.98 29.38
N GLU A 211 -18.92 25.32 28.59
CA GLU A 211 -18.26 24.06 28.97
C GLU A 211 -17.04 24.23 29.88
N THR A 212 -16.61 25.46 30.21
CA THR A 212 -15.43 25.73 31.06
C THR A 212 -15.32 24.79 32.28
N PRO A 213 -16.40 24.50 33.06
CA PRO A 213 -16.32 23.60 34.22
C PRO A 213 -15.87 22.17 33.94
N THR A 214 -15.85 21.73 32.67
CA THR A 214 -15.44 20.38 32.26
C THR A 214 -13.98 20.30 31.78
N ILE A 215 -13.37 21.46 31.50
CA ILE A 215 -12.03 21.58 30.91
C ILE A 215 -11.03 22.36 31.79
N VAL A 216 -11.49 22.90 32.91
CA VAL A 216 -10.64 23.45 33.98
C VAL A 216 -10.79 22.65 35.26
N MET A 217 -9.99 22.95 36.29
CA MET A 217 -10.11 22.30 37.60
C MET A 217 -11.51 22.55 38.21
N PRO A 218 -12.36 21.53 38.42
CA PRO A 218 -13.74 21.73 38.84
C PRO A 218 -13.88 22.44 40.20
N SER A 219 -12.90 22.27 41.09
CA SER A 219 -12.88 22.93 42.40
C SER A 219 -12.64 24.45 42.30
N GLY A 220 -11.83 24.92 41.34
CA GLY A 220 -11.53 26.34 41.12
C GLY A 220 -12.73 27.18 40.67
N VAL A 221 -13.72 26.53 40.05
CA VAL A 221 -14.94 27.16 39.53
C VAL A 221 -16.22 26.71 40.23
N ALA A 222 -16.12 25.96 41.33
CA ALA A 222 -17.28 25.36 42.02
C ALA A 222 -18.33 26.39 42.47
N THR A 223 -17.92 27.64 42.75
CA THR A 223 -18.80 28.75 43.17
C THR A 223 -19.44 29.51 42.01
N LEU A 224 -19.10 29.18 40.77
CA LEU A 224 -19.54 29.87 39.56
C LEU A 224 -20.53 29.01 38.76
N SER A 225 -21.41 29.68 38.02
CA SER A 225 -22.25 29.10 36.98
C SER A 225 -21.90 29.75 35.65
N PHE A 226 -21.68 28.92 34.64
CA PHE A 226 -21.46 29.32 33.25
C PHE A 226 -22.80 29.13 32.55
N LEU A 227 -23.41 30.23 32.13
CA LEU A 227 -24.70 30.25 31.48
C LEU A 227 -24.53 30.18 29.95
N ASP A 228 -25.58 29.80 29.24
CA ASP A 228 -25.67 29.88 27.77
C ASP A 228 -25.18 31.25 27.26
N GLU A 229 -24.23 31.22 26.34
CA GLU A 229 -23.51 32.40 25.86
C GLU A 229 -24.46 33.32 25.09
N ALA A 230 -25.24 32.77 24.14
CA ALA A 230 -26.12 33.55 23.28
C ALA A 230 -27.25 34.22 24.09
N GLN A 231 -27.87 33.51 25.03
CA GLN A 231 -28.91 34.06 25.90
C GLN A 231 -28.37 35.19 26.78
N SER A 232 -27.16 35.02 27.31
CA SER A 232 -26.51 36.03 28.15
C SER A 232 -26.11 37.25 27.32
N ILE A 233 -25.55 37.07 26.13
CA ILE A 233 -25.23 38.16 25.19
C ILE A 233 -26.50 38.94 24.83
N ASN A 234 -27.56 38.25 24.40
CA ASN A 234 -28.81 38.88 23.97
C ASN A 234 -29.48 39.70 25.08
N LYS A 235 -29.37 39.27 26.34
CA LYS A 235 -29.83 40.06 27.49
C LYS A 235 -29.14 41.44 27.52
N TYR A 236 -27.82 41.48 27.36
CA TYR A 236 -27.07 42.74 27.42
C TYR A 236 -27.08 43.54 26.12
N VAL A 237 -27.30 42.91 24.96
CA VAL A 237 -27.63 43.62 23.71
C VAL A 237 -28.85 44.52 23.93
N ASN A 238 -29.92 43.99 24.54
CA ASN A 238 -31.12 44.78 24.84
C ASN A 238 -30.82 45.99 25.77
N GLU A 239 -30.00 45.79 26.81
CA GLU A 239 -29.59 46.88 27.71
C GLU A 239 -28.76 47.96 26.99
N LEU A 240 -27.90 47.58 26.03
CA LEU A 240 -27.13 48.52 25.21
C LEU A 240 -28.03 49.32 24.25
N LYS A 241 -29.00 48.65 23.62
CA LYS A 241 -29.98 49.32 22.74
C LYS A 241 -30.82 50.35 23.48
N GLU A 242 -31.25 50.05 24.71
CA GLU A 242 -31.95 51.04 25.56
C GLU A 242 -31.10 52.27 25.87
N GLN A 243 -29.77 52.15 25.81
CA GLN A 243 -28.81 53.27 25.96
C GLN A 243 -28.49 53.99 24.64
N GLY A 244 -29.12 53.57 23.53
CA GLY A 244 -28.93 54.12 22.19
C GLY A 244 -27.59 53.76 21.56
N VAL A 245 -27.09 52.56 21.85
CA VAL A 245 -25.92 51.93 21.22
C VAL A 245 -26.42 51.07 20.07
N GLU A 246 -25.90 51.32 18.87
CA GLU A 246 -26.27 50.64 17.62
C GLU A 246 -25.03 50.05 16.91
N THR A 247 -23.85 50.14 17.54
CA THR A 247 -22.61 49.46 17.09
C THR A 247 -22.19 48.52 18.21
N ILE A 248 -22.32 47.20 17.99
CA ILE A 248 -22.12 46.19 19.05
C ILE A 248 -21.10 45.13 18.63
N ILE A 249 -20.06 44.99 19.45
CA ILE A 249 -18.97 44.02 19.27
C ILE A 249 -19.01 43.02 20.42
N VAL A 250 -18.94 41.73 20.09
CA VAL A 250 -18.88 40.63 21.06
C VAL A 250 -17.46 40.06 21.11
N LEU A 251 -16.91 39.94 22.30
CA LEU A 251 -15.70 39.19 22.64
C LEU A 251 -16.17 37.86 23.26
N LEU A 252 -16.04 36.76 22.54
CA LEU A 252 -16.58 35.47 22.95
C LEU A 252 -15.47 34.42 22.94
N HIS A 253 -15.18 33.83 24.10
CA HIS A 253 -14.23 32.74 24.18
C HIS A 253 -14.88 31.38 23.86
N GLN A 254 -15.29 31.25 22.60
CA GLN A 254 -15.78 30.01 22.00
C GLN A 254 -15.31 30.00 20.54
N GLY A 255 -15.19 28.83 19.91
CA GLY A 255 -14.51 28.73 18.62
C GLY A 255 -15.17 27.83 17.59
N GLY A 256 -14.56 27.82 16.41
CA GLY A 256 -14.96 27.00 15.28
C GLY A 256 -13.79 26.68 14.37
N ALA A 257 -14.07 26.34 13.12
CA ALA A 257 -13.07 26.16 12.08
C ALA A 257 -13.54 26.79 10.76
N GLY A 258 -12.59 27.33 9.99
CA GLY A 258 -12.84 28.00 8.72
C GLY A 258 -11.54 28.39 8.00
N ASP A 259 -11.64 29.26 6.99
CA ASP A 259 -10.50 29.76 6.21
C ASP A 259 -10.22 31.25 6.52
N ARG A 260 -8.95 31.62 6.70
CA ARG A 260 -8.49 33.01 6.90
C ARG A 260 -8.85 33.95 5.75
N GLN A 261 -9.08 33.43 4.54
CA GLN A 261 -9.50 34.19 3.38
C GLN A 261 -11.01 34.43 3.33
N GLY A 262 -11.79 33.86 4.25
CA GLY A 262 -13.25 33.95 4.22
C GLY A 262 -13.90 32.70 3.68
N GLY A 263 -15.05 32.35 4.23
CA GLY A 263 -15.84 31.21 3.78
C GLY A 263 -16.85 30.75 4.82
N PRO A 264 -17.47 29.58 4.60
CA PRO A 264 -18.28 28.92 5.60
C PRO A 264 -17.48 28.65 6.88
N ILE A 265 -18.11 28.87 8.02
CA ILE A 265 -17.59 28.53 9.34
C ILE A 265 -18.31 27.27 9.82
N SER A 266 -17.60 26.42 10.55
CA SER A 266 -18.10 25.19 11.18
C SER A 266 -17.74 25.16 12.66
N GLY A 267 -18.34 24.22 13.41
CA GLY A 267 -18.15 24.08 14.86
C GLY A 267 -19.24 24.74 15.69
N GLU A 268 -19.12 24.64 17.01
CA GLU A 268 -20.14 25.07 18.00
C GLU A 268 -20.51 26.55 17.88
N ILE A 269 -19.54 27.39 17.51
CA ILE A 269 -19.75 28.83 17.30
C ILE A 269 -20.88 29.15 16.31
N VAL A 270 -21.16 28.28 15.33
CA VAL A 270 -22.21 28.51 14.33
C VAL A 270 -23.59 28.57 14.97
N GLY A 271 -23.89 27.64 15.89
CA GLY A 271 -25.18 27.62 16.59
C GLY A 271 -25.37 28.85 17.47
N ILE A 272 -24.31 29.19 18.22
CA ILE A 272 -24.28 30.34 19.14
C ILE A 272 -24.49 31.65 18.37
N VAL A 273 -23.71 31.88 17.31
CA VAL A 273 -23.82 33.14 16.52
C VAL A 273 -25.17 33.26 15.82
N ASN A 274 -25.78 32.16 15.36
CA ASN A 274 -27.14 32.21 14.81
C ASN A 274 -28.21 32.52 15.87
N ALA A 275 -27.94 32.20 17.14
CA ALA A 275 -28.83 32.51 18.26
C ALA A 275 -28.61 33.91 18.85
N ILE A 276 -27.46 34.55 18.57
CA ILE A 276 -27.18 35.94 18.95
C ILE A 276 -28.02 36.91 18.09
N ASP A 277 -28.53 37.96 18.73
CA ASP A 277 -29.34 39.02 18.14
C ASP A 277 -28.68 39.63 16.90
N ASP A 278 -29.49 40.00 15.90
CA ASP A 278 -29.01 40.51 14.61
C ASP A 278 -28.41 41.93 14.71
N GLU A 279 -28.59 42.60 15.85
CA GLU A 279 -27.99 43.91 16.16
C GLU A 279 -26.50 43.82 16.52
N VAL A 280 -25.97 42.60 16.72
CA VAL A 280 -24.53 42.41 16.86
C VAL A 280 -23.86 42.55 15.50
N ASP A 281 -22.76 43.29 15.44
CA ASP A 281 -22.04 43.54 14.20
C ASP A 281 -20.90 42.56 13.95
N VAL A 282 -20.16 42.28 15.03
CA VAL A 282 -18.88 41.57 15.03
C VAL A 282 -18.84 40.61 16.22
N VAL A 283 -18.39 39.38 16.00
CA VAL A 283 -18.10 38.38 17.01
C VAL A 283 -16.63 37.97 16.89
N ILE A 284 -15.82 38.37 17.85
CA ILE A 284 -14.40 37.99 17.95
C ILE A 284 -14.32 36.76 18.83
N THR A 285 -13.73 35.70 18.29
CA THR A 285 -13.77 34.33 18.85
C THR A 285 -12.39 33.84 19.30
N GLY A 286 -12.33 32.74 20.04
CA GLY A 286 -11.11 32.11 20.56
C GLY A 286 -11.24 30.60 20.73
N HIS A 287 -10.51 30.00 21.68
CA HIS A 287 -10.61 28.62 22.18
C HIS A 287 -10.12 27.52 21.22
N THR A 288 -10.50 27.54 19.95
CA THR A 288 -10.16 26.46 18.99
C THR A 288 -8.80 26.63 18.32
N HIS A 289 -8.12 27.77 18.55
CA HIS A 289 -6.80 28.13 18.01
C HIS A 289 -6.72 28.14 16.48
N THR A 290 -7.85 28.34 15.81
CA THR A 290 -7.93 28.34 14.36
C THR A 290 -7.80 29.76 13.79
N GLY A 291 -7.38 29.87 12.53
CA GLY A 291 -7.27 31.16 11.83
C GLY A 291 -8.34 31.28 10.76
N PHE A 292 -9.40 32.03 11.03
CA PHE A 292 -10.48 32.23 10.07
C PHE A 292 -11.14 33.60 10.17
N ARG A 293 -11.79 33.99 9.08
CA ARG A 293 -12.83 35.03 9.06
C ARG A 293 -14.05 34.51 8.32
N GLY A 294 -15.22 35.02 8.62
CA GLY A 294 -16.42 34.69 7.86
C GLY A 294 -17.60 35.57 8.22
N ASN A 295 -18.76 35.23 7.65
CA ASN A 295 -20.01 35.91 7.94
C ASN A 295 -21.10 34.89 8.28
N ILE A 296 -21.79 35.09 9.40
CA ILE A 296 -22.92 34.28 9.84
C ILE A 296 -24.08 35.23 10.11
N GLY A 297 -25.16 35.12 9.32
CA GLY A 297 -26.36 35.95 9.54
C GLY A 297 -26.07 37.46 9.54
N GLY A 298 -25.15 37.94 8.69
CA GLY A 298 -24.77 39.35 8.61
C GLY A 298 -23.68 39.77 9.62
N LYS A 299 -23.34 38.95 10.61
CA LYS A 299 -22.27 39.20 11.60
C LYS A 299 -20.91 38.80 11.06
N ILE A 300 -19.89 39.64 11.22
CA ILE A 300 -18.49 39.24 10.97
C ILE A 300 -18.03 38.37 12.13
N VAL A 301 -17.42 37.22 11.83
CA VAL A 301 -16.89 36.31 12.85
C VAL A 301 -15.42 36.04 12.56
N THR A 302 -14.54 36.21 13.55
CA THR A 302 -13.09 36.07 13.37
C THR A 302 -12.41 35.27 14.47
N GLN A 303 -11.35 34.55 14.13
CA GLN A 303 -10.39 33.96 15.06
C GLN A 303 -8.98 34.08 14.48
N ALA A 304 -8.00 34.44 15.30
CA ALA A 304 -6.65 34.80 14.86
C ALA A 304 -5.58 33.82 15.37
N TYR A 305 -5.77 32.52 15.10
CA TYR A 305 -4.86 31.47 15.57
C TYR A 305 -4.65 31.53 17.09
N SER A 306 -3.42 31.55 17.59
CA SER A 306 -3.06 31.62 19.02
C SER A 306 -1.63 32.14 19.20
N ASN A 307 -1.17 32.27 20.44
CA ASN A 307 0.22 32.57 20.83
C ASN A 307 0.77 33.88 20.24
N GLY A 308 -0.12 34.83 19.92
CA GLY A 308 0.24 36.09 19.28
C GLY A 308 0.83 35.95 17.89
N THR A 309 0.69 34.79 17.22
CA THR A 309 1.21 34.56 15.86
C THR A 309 0.41 35.29 14.78
N ALA A 310 -0.80 35.73 15.13
CA ALA A 310 -1.64 36.57 14.29
C ALA A 310 -2.56 37.47 15.14
N PHE A 311 -3.18 38.44 14.49
CA PHE A 311 -4.29 39.23 15.04
C PHE A 311 -5.36 39.45 13.96
N ALA A 312 -6.59 39.72 14.38
CA ALA A 312 -7.67 40.15 13.50
C ALA A 312 -7.66 41.69 13.37
N ASP A 313 -7.72 42.17 12.13
CA ASP A 313 -7.87 43.58 11.78
C ASP A 313 -9.25 43.77 11.17
N ILE A 314 -10.12 44.49 11.87
CA ILE A 314 -11.54 44.63 11.56
C ILE A 314 -11.86 46.11 11.37
N ASP A 315 -12.28 46.47 10.15
CA ASP A 315 -12.68 47.83 9.81
C ASP A 315 -14.21 47.95 9.82
N LEU A 316 -14.71 48.99 10.48
CA LEU A 316 -16.14 49.35 10.52
C LEU A 316 -16.34 50.78 10.03
N THR A 317 -17.33 50.98 9.17
CA THR A 317 -17.87 52.30 8.82
C THR A 317 -19.24 52.44 9.47
N VAL A 318 -19.38 53.43 10.35
CA VAL A 318 -20.61 53.71 11.11
C VAL A 318 -21.27 54.98 10.58
N ASP A 319 -22.56 54.95 10.26
CA ASP A 319 -23.30 56.17 9.92
C ASP A 319 -23.56 56.99 11.18
N ARG A 320 -23.16 58.26 11.23
CA ARG A 320 -23.27 59.08 12.45
C ARG A 320 -24.71 59.47 12.81
N THR A 321 -25.65 59.30 11.90
CA THR A 321 -27.08 59.60 12.10
C THR A 321 -27.81 58.43 12.72
N THR A 322 -27.66 57.24 12.12
CA THR A 322 -28.27 56.01 12.63
C THR A 322 -27.46 55.40 13.77
N LYS A 323 -26.15 55.68 13.81
CA LYS A 323 -25.13 55.07 14.69
C LYS A 323 -24.86 53.59 14.42
N ASP A 324 -25.38 53.09 13.31
CA ASP A 324 -25.33 51.69 12.91
C ASP A 324 -24.19 51.46 11.90
N VAL A 325 -23.66 50.24 11.85
CA VAL A 325 -22.58 49.84 10.96
C VAL A 325 -23.11 49.65 9.54
N VAL A 326 -22.64 50.47 8.61
CA VAL A 326 -23.04 50.44 7.20
C VAL A 326 -22.06 49.67 6.30
N GLU A 327 -20.80 49.54 6.71
CA GLU A 327 -19.81 48.71 6.04
C GLU A 327 -18.90 48.04 7.08
N LYS A 328 -18.53 46.78 6.83
CA LYS A 328 -17.61 46.03 7.69
C LYS A 328 -16.77 45.04 6.90
N SER A 329 -15.50 44.90 7.28
CA SER A 329 -14.57 43.93 6.73
C SER A 329 -13.56 43.46 7.77
N ALA A 330 -12.99 42.28 7.57
CA ALA A 330 -11.96 41.74 8.46
C ALA A 330 -10.86 41.03 7.68
N GLN A 331 -9.65 40.99 8.25
CA GLN A 331 -8.55 40.14 7.80
C GLN A 331 -7.77 39.60 8.99
N ILE A 332 -7.12 38.44 8.79
CA ILE A 332 -6.21 37.83 9.77
C ILE A 332 -4.78 38.10 9.32
N VAL A 333 -4.00 38.79 10.15
CA VAL A 333 -2.65 39.26 9.85
C VAL A 333 -1.64 38.49 10.69
N ASP A 334 -0.63 37.90 10.03
CA ASP A 334 0.44 37.16 10.71
C ASP A 334 1.53 38.10 11.22
N THR A 335 2.12 37.76 12.37
CA THR A 335 3.15 38.56 13.06
C THR A 335 4.56 37.98 12.86
N TYR A 336 4.95 37.76 11.62
CA TYR A 336 6.34 37.35 11.32
C TYR A 336 7.33 38.44 11.71
N HIS A 337 8.58 38.08 12.00
CA HIS A 337 9.61 39.08 12.27
C HIS A 337 10.06 39.73 10.96
N ASP A 338 9.30 40.71 10.50
CA ASP A 338 9.62 41.54 9.35
C ASP A 338 10.53 42.70 9.78
N PRO A 339 11.75 42.82 9.24
CA PRO A 339 12.63 43.97 9.52
C PRO A 339 12.02 45.35 9.22
N ALA A 340 10.96 45.41 8.40
CA ALA A 340 10.21 46.64 8.13
C ALA A 340 9.22 47.03 9.24
N ILE A 341 8.93 46.12 10.18
CA ILE A 341 8.00 46.32 11.30
C ILE A 341 8.78 46.04 12.59
N PRO A 342 9.43 47.06 13.19
CA PRO A 342 10.23 46.85 14.39
C PRO A 342 9.35 46.41 15.57
N ALA A 343 9.91 45.58 16.44
CA ALA A 343 9.29 45.25 17.73
C ALA A 343 9.12 46.52 18.59
N ASP A 344 8.06 46.56 19.40
CA ASP A 344 7.87 47.63 20.37
C ASP A 344 8.94 47.52 21.47
N THR A 345 9.70 48.61 21.64
CA THR A 345 10.85 48.64 22.56
C THR A 345 10.43 48.59 24.02
N ALA A 346 9.29 49.18 24.41
CA ALA A 346 8.83 49.15 25.79
C ALA A 346 8.37 47.74 26.20
N VAL A 347 7.65 47.06 25.31
CA VAL A 347 7.26 45.66 25.50
C VAL A 347 8.49 44.75 25.45
N GLU A 348 9.45 44.97 24.56
CA GLU A 348 10.69 44.18 24.49
C GLU A 348 11.51 44.30 25.79
N GLU A 349 11.63 45.49 26.37
CA GLU A 349 12.27 45.71 27.66
C GLU A 349 11.57 44.94 28.80
N LEU A 350 10.23 44.90 28.81
CA LEU A 350 9.46 44.12 29.78
C LEU A 350 9.64 42.61 29.60
N VAL A 351 9.55 42.11 28.36
CA VAL A 351 9.78 40.69 28.06
C VAL A 351 11.17 40.27 28.53
N ASN A 352 12.21 41.06 28.23
CA ASN A 352 13.56 40.76 28.68
C ASN A 352 13.69 40.76 30.21
N CYS A 353 13.06 41.71 30.90
CA CYS A 353 13.05 41.76 32.36
C CYS A 353 12.44 40.49 32.99
N TYR A 354 11.27 40.07 32.51
CA TYR A 354 10.61 38.85 33.02
C TYR A 354 11.36 37.58 32.64
N LYS A 355 11.96 37.55 31.44
CA LYS A 355 12.84 36.46 31.02
C LYS A 355 14.03 36.30 31.96
N GLU A 356 14.68 37.40 32.35
CA GLU A 356 15.79 37.37 33.31
C GLU A 356 15.36 36.87 34.70
N LEU A 357 14.13 37.18 35.13
CA LEU A 357 13.57 36.68 36.39
C LEU A 357 13.27 35.16 36.35
N ALA A 358 12.78 34.65 35.23
CA ALA A 358 12.45 33.23 35.05
C ALA A 358 13.70 32.35 34.76
N ALA A 359 14.74 32.93 34.15
CA ALA A 359 15.92 32.23 33.65
C ALA A 359 16.61 31.27 34.66
N PRO A 360 16.75 31.60 35.97
CA PRO A 360 17.40 30.71 36.91
C PRO A 360 16.71 29.34 37.08
N ILE A 361 15.38 29.31 36.91
CA ILE A 361 14.59 28.07 37.00
C ILE A 361 14.46 27.46 35.61
N SER A 362 14.06 28.25 34.61
CA SER A 362 13.77 27.73 33.26
C SER A 362 14.98 27.08 32.59
N ASN A 363 16.19 27.63 32.79
CA ASN A 363 17.41 27.17 32.10
C ASN A 363 18.13 26.03 32.83
N GLN A 364 17.56 25.51 33.92
CA GLN A 364 18.17 24.39 34.62
C GLN A 364 18.11 23.14 33.73
N VAL A 365 19.26 22.61 33.32
CA VAL A 365 19.35 21.35 32.57
C VAL A 365 18.94 20.20 33.48
N ILE A 366 17.96 19.41 33.05
CA ILE A 366 17.41 18.26 33.78
C ILE A 366 17.98 16.95 33.23
N GLY A 367 18.17 16.84 31.92
CA GLY A 367 18.71 15.64 31.27
C GLY A 367 19.11 15.88 29.83
N THR A 368 19.34 14.80 29.08
CA THR A 368 19.61 14.83 27.64
C THR A 368 18.72 13.81 26.93
N ALA A 369 17.86 14.26 26.02
CA ALA A 369 17.03 13.39 25.18
C ALA A 369 17.85 12.80 24.02
N ALA A 370 17.76 11.49 23.81
CA ALA A 370 18.52 10.78 22.78
C ALA A 370 18.04 11.07 21.34
N TYR A 371 16.75 11.38 21.21
CA TYR A 371 16.04 11.69 19.96
C TYR A 371 14.78 12.51 20.31
N ASP A 372 14.12 13.08 19.31
CA ASP A 372 12.89 13.85 19.51
C ASP A 372 11.79 12.96 20.12
N LEU A 373 11.15 13.44 21.20
CA LEU A 373 10.01 12.78 21.83
C LEU A 373 8.75 13.57 21.52
N THR A 374 7.83 12.94 20.78
CA THR A 374 6.62 13.61 20.30
C THR A 374 5.39 13.21 21.13
N LYS A 375 4.48 14.17 21.29
CA LYS A 375 3.14 13.96 21.83
C LYS A 375 2.16 13.37 20.79
N ASP A 376 2.60 13.25 19.54
CA ASP A 376 1.77 12.78 18.45
C ASP A 376 1.44 11.30 18.65
N GLN A 377 0.15 10.99 18.54
CA GLN A 377 -0.37 9.64 18.75
C GLN A 377 -0.30 8.83 17.45
N ASN A 378 -0.01 7.53 17.55
CA ASN A 378 -0.17 6.58 16.44
C ASN A 378 -1.67 6.28 16.17
N ASN A 379 -1.95 5.42 15.19
CA ASN A 379 -3.32 5.03 14.85
C ASN A 379 -4.13 4.42 16.01
N ALA A 380 -3.45 3.80 16.99
CA ALA A 380 -4.09 3.24 18.17
C ALA A 380 -4.26 4.26 19.30
N GLY A 381 -3.66 5.44 19.21
CA GLY A 381 -3.71 6.50 20.22
C GLY A 381 -2.52 6.59 21.16
N GLU A 382 -1.45 5.81 20.95
CA GLU A 382 -0.24 5.81 21.80
C GLU A 382 0.80 6.83 21.32
N SER A 383 1.40 7.59 22.23
CA SER A 383 2.51 8.52 21.95
C SER A 383 3.73 8.22 22.83
N ALA A 384 4.93 8.42 22.28
CA ALA A 384 6.19 8.18 22.99
C ALA A 384 6.36 9.09 24.22
N LEU A 385 6.03 10.39 24.08
CA LEU A 385 6.10 11.33 25.20
C LEU A 385 5.00 11.06 26.25
N GLY A 386 3.83 10.62 25.80
CA GLY A 386 2.76 10.17 26.70
C GLY A 386 3.16 8.99 27.58
N ASN A 387 3.86 8.01 27.01
CA ASN A 387 4.41 6.87 27.76
C ASN A 387 5.39 7.34 28.85
N LEU A 388 6.33 8.24 28.50
CA LEU A 388 7.29 8.80 29.46
C LEU A 388 6.61 9.47 30.65
N ILE A 389 5.59 10.29 30.38
CA ILE A 389 4.85 11.02 31.42
C ILE A 389 4.03 10.07 32.28
N ALA A 390 3.30 9.12 31.67
CA ALA A 390 2.53 8.14 32.43
C ALA A 390 3.44 7.28 33.33
N ASP A 391 4.64 6.92 32.84
CA ASP A 391 5.64 6.20 33.63
C ASP A 391 6.14 7.04 34.81
N ALA A 392 6.43 8.33 34.59
CA ALA A 392 6.85 9.24 35.66
C ALA A 392 5.80 9.35 36.77
N GLN A 393 4.52 9.51 36.41
CA GLN A 393 3.42 9.61 37.37
C GLN A 393 3.21 8.32 38.15
N ARG A 394 3.32 7.17 37.47
CA ARG A 394 3.24 5.85 38.10
C ARG A 394 4.40 5.61 39.07
N TRP A 395 5.61 5.97 38.66
CA TRP A 395 6.85 5.83 39.44
C TRP A 395 6.80 6.69 40.72
N GLU A 396 6.47 7.97 40.59
CA GLU A 396 6.46 8.91 41.72
C GLU A 396 5.48 8.49 42.82
N MET A 397 4.29 8.02 42.42
CA MET A 397 3.23 7.65 43.36
C MET A 397 3.24 6.19 43.79
N ASP A 398 4.22 5.38 43.34
CA ASP A 398 4.31 3.94 43.60
C ASP A 398 2.97 3.21 43.36
N SER A 399 2.36 3.43 42.19
CA SER A 399 1.07 2.84 41.82
C SER A 399 1.22 1.71 40.80
N GLU A 400 0.19 0.86 40.70
CA GLU A 400 0.17 -0.22 39.73
C GLU A 400 -0.02 0.30 38.31
N LEU A 401 -0.86 1.32 38.13
CA LEU A 401 -1.25 1.87 36.84
C LEU A 401 -1.20 3.41 36.86
N ALA A 402 -1.02 4.04 35.70
CA ALA A 402 -1.25 5.48 35.55
C ALA A 402 -1.90 5.85 34.22
N PHE A 403 -2.65 6.95 34.22
CA PHE A 403 -3.30 7.51 33.03
C PHE A 403 -3.07 9.02 32.92
N MET A 404 -2.69 9.46 31.73
CA MET A 404 -2.47 10.87 31.39
C MET A 404 -3.33 11.26 30.18
N ASN A 405 -4.06 12.38 30.26
CA ASN A 405 -4.87 12.84 29.15
C ASN A 405 -4.00 13.51 28.08
N PRO A 406 -4.28 13.27 26.78
CA PRO A 406 -3.45 13.82 25.69
C PRO A 406 -3.48 15.35 25.65
N GLY A 407 -4.62 15.97 26.02
CA GLY A 407 -4.75 17.42 26.11
C GLY A 407 -3.85 18.08 27.14
N GLY A 408 -3.39 17.32 28.15
CA GLY A 408 -2.47 17.75 29.18
C GLY A 408 -1.00 17.85 28.72
N ILE A 409 -0.67 17.32 27.54
CA ILE A 409 0.69 17.30 26.97
C ILE A 409 0.77 18.38 25.87
N ARG A 410 1.54 19.45 26.09
CA ARG A 410 1.41 20.69 25.31
C ARG A 410 2.51 20.93 24.26
N ALA A 411 3.63 20.24 24.38
CA ALA A 411 4.75 20.36 23.45
C ALA A 411 5.45 19.02 23.22
N ASN A 412 6.26 18.96 22.16
CA ASN A 412 7.25 17.91 21.96
C ASN A 412 8.55 18.27 22.72
N LEU A 413 9.44 17.30 22.91
CA LEU A 413 10.81 17.53 23.35
C LEU A 413 11.77 17.24 22.20
N GLU A 414 12.67 18.18 21.92
CA GLU A 414 13.72 18.00 20.91
C GLU A 414 14.88 17.17 21.48
N ALA A 415 15.61 16.49 20.60
CA ALA A 415 16.83 15.79 20.96
C ALA A 415 17.92 16.75 21.48
N GLY A 416 18.67 16.34 22.49
CA GLY A 416 19.74 17.16 23.09
C GLY A 416 19.49 17.50 24.55
N GLU A 417 20.13 18.57 25.04
CA GLU A 417 19.95 19.03 26.43
C GLU A 417 18.49 19.44 26.66
N VAL A 418 17.85 18.85 27.66
CA VAL A 418 16.47 19.16 28.06
C VAL A 418 16.51 19.92 29.39
N THR A 419 15.90 21.09 29.39
CA THR A 419 15.79 22.01 30.52
C THR A 419 14.46 21.88 31.25
N TRP A 420 14.41 22.40 32.48
CA TRP A 420 13.18 22.47 33.25
C TRP A 420 12.10 23.27 32.52
N GLY A 421 12.48 24.36 31.84
CA GLY A 421 11.55 25.17 31.07
C GLY A 421 10.90 24.41 29.91
N GLU A 422 11.64 23.50 29.26
CA GLU A 422 11.10 22.62 28.22
C GLU A 422 10.13 21.59 28.81
N LEU A 423 10.47 20.94 29.93
CA LEU A 423 9.55 20.03 30.62
C LEU A 423 8.29 20.76 31.13
N TYR A 424 8.43 21.99 31.63
CA TYR A 424 7.29 22.84 32.00
C TYR A 424 6.40 23.11 30.78
N THR A 425 7.00 23.41 29.64
CA THR A 425 6.26 23.66 28.39
C THR A 425 5.51 22.39 27.94
N VAL A 426 5.98 21.20 28.30
CA VAL A 426 5.26 19.94 28.09
C VAL A 426 4.08 19.77 29.06
N GLN A 427 4.25 20.04 30.36
CA GLN A 427 3.20 19.94 31.40
C GLN A 427 3.01 21.28 32.16
N PRO A 428 2.33 22.29 31.58
CA PRO A 428 2.31 23.65 32.13
C PRO A 428 1.20 23.92 33.14
N PHE A 429 0.35 22.93 33.42
CA PHE A 429 -0.87 23.11 34.22
C PHE A 429 -0.66 23.03 35.72
N ASN A 430 0.54 22.64 36.16
CA ASN A 430 0.87 22.51 37.57
C ASN A 430 -0.17 21.65 38.33
N ASN A 431 -0.65 20.57 37.69
CA ASN A 431 -1.58 19.65 38.31
C ASN A 431 -0.86 18.92 39.44
N THR A 432 -1.60 18.45 40.44
CA THR A 432 -1.05 17.53 41.44
C THR A 432 -1.35 16.09 41.02
N LEU A 433 -0.47 15.16 41.37
CA LEU A 433 -0.77 13.74 41.20
C LEU A 433 -1.80 13.30 42.23
N VAL A 434 -2.73 12.44 41.82
CA VAL A 434 -3.72 11.84 42.71
C VAL A 434 -3.67 10.33 42.50
N LYS A 435 -3.25 9.62 43.55
CA LYS A 435 -3.34 8.17 43.62
C LYS A 435 -4.69 7.78 44.19
N MET A 436 -5.35 6.79 43.61
CA MET A 436 -6.64 6.28 44.05
C MET A 436 -6.77 4.78 43.74
N ASN A 437 -7.79 4.16 44.30
CA ASN A 437 -8.12 2.76 44.06
C ASN A 437 -9.33 2.63 43.14
N LEU A 438 -9.19 1.88 42.05
CA LEU A 438 -10.27 1.53 41.10
C LEU A 438 -10.41 0.02 40.96
N THR A 439 -11.65 -0.47 40.78
CA THR A 439 -11.87 -1.87 40.39
C THR A 439 -11.54 -2.09 38.91
N GLY A 440 -11.31 -3.35 38.50
CA GLY A 440 -11.15 -3.70 37.08
C GLY A 440 -12.31 -3.20 36.20
N ALA A 441 -13.55 -3.29 36.70
CA ALA A 441 -14.73 -2.75 36.01
C ALA A 441 -14.71 -1.21 35.85
N GLN A 442 -14.18 -0.49 36.85
CA GLN A 442 -14.03 0.96 36.77
C GLN A 442 -12.92 1.36 35.79
N ILE A 443 -11.85 0.56 35.69
CA ILE A 443 -10.78 0.76 34.71
C ILE A 443 -11.28 0.50 33.28
N GLU A 444 -12.06 -0.55 33.06
CA GLU A 444 -12.77 -0.77 31.78
C GLU A 444 -13.64 0.45 31.42
N THR A 445 -14.46 0.92 32.38
CA THR A 445 -15.30 2.10 32.18
C THR A 445 -14.48 3.34 31.84
N LEU A 446 -13.32 3.53 32.49
CA LEU A 446 -12.40 4.64 32.23
C LEU A 446 -11.87 4.59 30.78
N LEU A 447 -11.48 3.40 30.31
CA LEU A 447 -11.01 3.19 28.95
C LEU A 447 -12.12 3.40 27.92
N GLU A 448 -13.37 3.03 28.21
CA GLU A 448 -14.50 3.28 27.32
C GLU A 448 -14.88 4.77 27.23
N GLN A 449 -14.69 5.53 28.31
CA GLN A 449 -14.92 6.98 28.35
C GLN A 449 -13.99 7.78 27.44
N GLN A 450 -12.99 7.15 26.81
CA GLN A 450 -12.18 7.77 25.76
C GLN A 450 -12.99 8.09 24.50
N TRP A 451 -14.13 7.41 24.29
CA TRP A 451 -15.04 7.64 23.16
C TRP A 451 -16.48 7.91 23.60
N LYS A 452 -16.92 7.28 24.70
CA LYS A 452 -18.29 7.42 25.19
C LYS A 452 -18.48 8.76 25.88
N ASP A 453 -19.55 9.47 25.51
CA ASP A 453 -19.91 10.79 26.04
C ASP A 453 -18.80 11.86 25.83
N GLN A 454 -18.02 11.69 24.76
CA GLN A 454 -16.97 12.61 24.33
C GLN A 454 -17.36 13.35 23.05
N PRO A 455 -16.98 14.63 22.90
CA PRO A 455 -17.16 15.37 21.63
C PRO A 455 -16.22 14.86 20.52
N TYR A 456 -15.08 14.28 20.89
CA TYR A 456 -14.10 13.64 20.01
C TYR A 456 -13.25 12.64 20.82
N PRO A 457 -12.59 11.65 20.18
CA PRO A 457 -11.78 10.67 20.91
C PRO A 457 -10.67 11.32 21.76
N ARG A 458 -10.60 10.95 23.05
CA ARG A 458 -9.55 11.36 23.98
C ARG A 458 -8.81 10.13 24.50
N VAL A 459 -7.93 9.56 23.68
CA VAL A 459 -7.20 8.33 24.06
C VAL A 459 -6.13 8.66 25.11
N LEU A 460 -6.29 8.14 26.31
CA LEU A 460 -5.39 8.29 27.46
C LEU A 460 -4.04 7.62 27.18
N GLN A 461 -2.98 8.27 27.65
CA GLN A 461 -1.63 7.71 27.67
C GLN A 461 -1.48 6.88 28.94
N ILE A 462 -0.89 5.68 28.85
CA ILE A 462 -1.00 4.67 29.90
C ILE A 462 0.36 4.14 30.37
N SER A 463 0.40 3.71 31.63
CA SER A 463 1.51 2.97 32.21
C SER A 463 1.00 1.83 33.11
N GLY A 464 1.71 0.71 33.13
CA GLY A 464 1.39 -0.47 33.97
C GLY A 464 0.34 -1.43 33.40
N LEU A 465 -0.27 -1.10 32.26
CA LEU A 465 -1.18 -1.98 31.52
C LEU A 465 -0.98 -1.87 30.00
N ASN A 466 -1.53 -2.81 29.26
CA ASN A 466 -1.76 -2.69 27.84
C ASN A 466 -3.21 -3.08 27.51
N TYR A 467 -3.78 -2.52 26.43
CA TYR A 467 -5.12 -2.88 26.00
C TYR A 467 -5.32 -2.78 24.49
N THR A 468 -6.32 -3.49 23.99
CA THR A 468 -6.78 -3.41 22.60
C THR A 468 -8.17 -2.79 22.54
N TRP A 469 -8.40 -1.87 21.60
CA TRP A 469 -9.73 -1.34 21.30
C TRP A 469 -10.10 -1.45 19.83
N ASP A 470 -11.37 -1.74 19.54
CA ASP A 470 -11.86 -1.97 18.18
C ASP A 470 -12.65 -0.74 17.65
N PRO A 471 -12.16 -0.04 16.61
CA PRO A 471 -12.87 1.09 16.02
C PRO A 471 -14.20 0.71 15.36
N ALA A 472 -14.41 -0.56 15.01
CA ALA A 472 -15.65 -1.06 14.43
C ALA A 472 -16.80 -1.17 15.45
N GLN A 473 -16.49 -1.20 16.76
CA GLN A 473 -17.51 -1.28 17.80
C GLN A 473 -18.06 0.11 18.18
N PRO A 474 -19.33 0.19 18.60
CA PRO A 474 -19.91 1.44 19.10
C PRO A 474 -19.19 1.91 20.37
N ALA A 475 -19.17 3.23 20.61
CA ALA A 475 -18.58 3.80 21.82
C ALA A 475 -19.26 3.22 23.08
N GLY A 476 -18.46 2.72 24.03
CA GLY A 476 -18.94 1.95 25.18
C GLY A 476 -18.79 0.44 25.06
N GLU A 477 -18.43 -0.08 23.86
CA GLU A 477 -18.15 -1.49 23.59
C GLU A 477 -16.84 -1.68 22.80
N ARG A 478 -15.95 -0.67 22.79
CA ARG A 478 -14.71 -0.69 22.00
C ARG A 478 -13.61 -1.50 22.67
N VAL A 479 -13.59 -1.58 23.98
CA VAL A 479 -12.54 -2.21 24.79
C VAL A 479 -13.07 -3.55 25.30
N ASP A 480 -12.42 -4.64 24.89
CA ASP A 480 -12.71 -5.96 25.42
C ASP A 480 -11.96 -6.14 26.76
N PRO A 481 -12.65 -6.38 27.89
CA PRO A 481 -11.99 -6.55 29.18
C PRO A 481 -10.99 -7.71 29.20
N ALA A 482 -11.22 -8.76 28.42
CA ALA A 482 -10.28 -9.87 28.29
C ALA A 482 -8.95 -9.47 27.62
N LYS A 483 -8.93 -8.32 26.94
CA LYS A 483 -7.76 -7.74 26.27
C LYS A 483 -7.16 -6.55 27.02
N ILE A 484 -7.65 -6.22 28.22
CA ILE A 484 -6.95 -5.31 29.12
C ILE A 484 -6.00 -6.16 29.95
N LEU A 485 -4.68 -6.05 29.72
CA LEU A 485 -3.69 -6.84 30.45
C LEU A 485 -2.92 -5.98 31.45
N VAL A 486 -2.85 -6.45 32.69
CA VAL A 486 -2.02 -5.88 33.77
C VAL A 486 -0.98 -6.93 34.15
N ASN A 487 0.31 -6.64 33.95
CA ASN A 487 1.41 -7.62 34.08
C ASN A 487 1.16 -8.90 33.24
N ASP A 488 0.79 -8.73 31.97
CA ASP A 488 0.50 -9.80 31.00
C ASP A 488 -0.63 -10.77 31.41
N GLN A 489 -1.51 -10.36 32.34
CA GLN A 489 -2.70 -11.12 32.74
C GLN A 489 -3.95 -10.28 32.50
N PRO A 490 -5.06 -10.88 32.01
CA PRO A 490 -6.32 -10.17 31.86
C PRO A 490 -6.77 -9.51 33.16
N ILE A 491 -7.36 -8.32 33.05
CA ILE A 491 -7.84 -7.57 34.19
C ILE A 491 -8.94 -8.35 34.90
N GLU A 492 -8.87 -8.40 36.23
CA GLU A 492 -9.90 -9.05 37.05
C GLU A 492 -10.95 -8.01 37.44
N THR A 493 -12.20 -8.21 37.00
CA THR A 493 -13.30 -7.24 37.14
C THR A 493 -13.48 -6.68 38.56
N GLU A 494 -13.39 -7.54 39.58
CA GLU A 494 -13.63 -7.18 40.98
C GLU A 494 -12.34 -6.84 41.76
N LYS A 495 -11.16 -7.06 41.15
CA LYS A 495 -9.89 -6.73 41.80
C LYS A 495 -9.70 -5.22 41.81
N THR A 496 -9.19 -4.71 42.92
CA THR A 496 -8.80 -3.31 43.06
C THR A 496 -7.35 -3.12 42.65
N TYR A 497 -7.09 -2.05 41.89
CA TYR A 497 -5.77 -1.64 41.45
C TYR A 497 -5.51 -0.21 41.92
N SER A 498 -4.27 0.07 42.31
CA SER A 498 -3.83 1.43 42.60
C SER A 498 -3.52 2.18 41.29
N VAL A 499 -4.15 3.34 41.10
CA VAL A 499 -4.12 4.13 39.87
C VAL A 499 -3.68 5.55 40.18
N THR A 500 -2.71 6.07 39.44
CA THR A 500 -2.35 7.50 39.45
C THR A 500 -2.91 8.22 38.24
N VAL A 501 -3.48 9.39 38.47
CA VAL A 501 -3.82 10.36 37.43
C VAL A 501 -3.44 11.76 37.92
N ASN A 502 -3.47 12.75 37.03
CA ASN A 502 -3.39 14.15 37.45
C ASN A 502 -4.71 14.61 38.12
N SER A 503 -4.66 15.68 38.92
CA SER A 503 -5.80 16.18 39.69
C SER A 503 -6.99 16.62 38.84
N PHE A 504 -6.73 17.11 37.62
CA PHE A 504 -7.79 17.46 36.67
C PHE A 504 -8.61 16.22 36.28
N LEU A 505 -7.95 15.12 35.90
CA LEU A 505 -8.61 13.84 35.63
C LEU A 505 -9.28 13.28 36.88
N ALA A 506 -8.63 13.35 38.04
CA ALA A 506 -9.17 12.84 39.30
C ALA A 506 -10.55 13.44 39.64
N ASP A 507 -10.77 14.71 39.32
CA ASP A 507 -12.04 15.40 39.56
C ASP A 507 -13.06 15.25 38.42
N GLY A 508 -12.75 14.42 37.41
CA GLY A 508 -13.62 14.08 36.30
C GLY A 508 -13.51 15.04 35.10
N GLY A 509 -12.40 15.77 35.00
CA GLY A 509 -12.07 16.55 33.81
C GLY A 509 -12.03 15.69 32.55
N ASP A 510 -12.18 16.33 31.38
CA ASP A 510 -12.30 15.64 30.08
C ASP A 510 -13.42 14.58 30.06
N ASN A 511 -14.48 14.75 30.86
CA ASN A 511 -15.59 13.79 31.01
C ASN A 511 -15.21 12.38 31.51
N PHE A 512 -14.03 12.18 32.10
CA PHE A 512 -13.63 10.91 32.74
C PHE A 512 -14.27 10.73 34.12
N THR A 513 -15.61 10.75 34.14
CA THR A 513 -16.41 10.86 35.36
C THR A 513 -16.28 9.68 36.31
N VAL A 514 -15.87 8.50 35.83
CA VAL A 514 -15.66 7.32 36.69
C VAL A 514 -14.55 7.54 37.71
N LEU A 515 -13.56 8.40 37.42
CA LEU A 515 -12.47 8.72 38.34
C LEU A 515 -12.98 9.35 39.65
N LYS A 516 -14.15 10.01 39.63
CA LYS A 516 -14.83 10.56 40.82
C LYS A 516 -15.23 9.49 41.84
N GLU A 517 -15.33 8.23 41.42
CA GLU A 517 -15.66 7.09 42.26
C GLU A 517 -14.43 6.45 42.90
N GLY A 518 -13.22 6.87 42.53
CA GLY A 518 -11.97 6.34 43.06
C GLY A 518 -11.87 6.45 44.58
N ALA A 519 -11.60 5.32 45.24
CA ALA A 519 -11.49 5.22 46.69
C ALA A 519 -10.07 5.55 47.17
N GLU A 520 -9.92 5.82 48.47
CA GLU A 520 -8.61 5.99 49.13
C GLU A 520 -7.69 7.02 48.45
N ARG A 521 -8.26 8.15 48.02
CA ARG A 521 -7.50 9.21 47.34
C ARG A 521 -6.36 9.75 48.19
N GLU A 522 -5.18 9.79 47.60
CA GLU A 522 -3.94 10.36 48.15
C GLU A 522 -3.38 11.39 47.16
N ASN A 523 -3.17 12.62 47.64
CA ASN A 523 -2.55 13.68 46.83
C ASN A 523 -1.02 13.58 46.91
N GLY A 524 -0.37 13.64 45.76
CA GLY A 524 1.07 13.64 45.56
C GLY A 524 1.64 15.01 45.25
N PRO A 525 2.89 15.05 44.74
CA PRO A 525 3.53 16.27 44.29
C PRO A 525 2.91 16.80 42.98
N VAL A 526 3.45 17.91 42.48
CA VAL A 526 3.10 18.44 41.17
C VAL A 526 3.56 17.47 40.08
N ASP A 527 2.76 17.29 39.04
CA ASP A 527 3.02 16.38 37.93
C ASP A 527 4.30 16.70 37.16
N LEU A 528 4.62 17.97 36.99
CA LEU A 528 5.90 18.42 36.45
C LEU A 528 7.10 18.04 37.34
N ASP A 529 6.99 18.21 38.67
CA ASP A 529 8.08 17.85 39.59
C ASP A 529 8.35 16.35 39.51
N ALA A 530 7.30 15.54 39.44
CA ALA A 530 7.40 14.09 39.22
C ALA A 530 8.12 13.76 37.89
N LEU A 531 7.79 14.45 36.79
CA LEU A 531 8.47 14.26 35.51
C LEU A 531 9.95 14.66 35.58
N VAL A 532 10.26 15.80 36.21
CA VAL A 532 11.62 16.29 36.39
C VAL A 532 12.46 15.30 37.20
N GLU A 533 11.94 14.82 38.32
CA GLU A 533 12.62 13.84 39.17
C GLU A 533 12.80 12.52 38.43
N TYR A 534 11.77 12.03 37.73
CA TYR A 534 11.84 10.80 36.95
C TYR A 534 12.93 10.87 35.86
N VAL A 535 12.96 11.95 35.06
CA VAL A 535 13.98 12.16 34.02
C VAL A 535 15.39 12.15 34.60
N GLN A 536 15.59 12.74 35.79
CA GLN A 536 16.89 12.72 36.47
C GLN A 536 17.33 11.33 36.96
N GLN A 537 16.39 10.41 37.18
CA GLN A 537 16.69 9.03 37.56
C GLN A 537 16.93 8.10 36.36
N LEU A 538 16.53 8.49 35.15
CA LEU A 538 16.75 7.69 33.94
C LEU A 538 18.21 7.68 33.50
N ASP A 539 18.61 6.58 32.85
CA ASP A 539 19.89 6.51 32.14
C ASP A 539 19.95 7.59 31.04
N GLN A 540 21.10 8.26 30.94
CA GLN A 540 21.31 9.38 30.03
C GLN A 540 22.19 8.96 28.82
N PRO A 541 21.86 9.38 27.59
CA PRO A 541 20.68 10.15 27.22
C PRO A 541 19.39 9.33 27.35
N PHE A 542 18.32 9.94 27.86
CA PHE A 542 17.03 9.28 28.07
C PHE A 542 16.21 9.24 26.78
N GLY A 543 15.24 8.33 26.71
CA GLY A 543 14.31 8.22 25.60
C GLY A 543 13.05 7.47 26.02
N SER A 544 12.06 7.48 25.14
CA SER A 544 10.80 6.74 25.28
C SER A 544 10.30 6.40 23.89
N SER A 545 9.63 5.26 23.73
CA SER A 545 9.12 4.79 22.44
C SER A 545 7.67 4.34 22.56
N ILE A 546 7.02 4.19 21.41
CA ILE A 546 5.76 3.46 21.31
C ILE A 546 6.08 1.98 21.50
N GLU A 547 5.47 1.36 22.51
CA GLU A 547 5.75 -0.03 22.91
C GLU A 547 4.59 -0.97 22.57
N GLY A 548 3.50 -0.45 21.99
CA GLY A 548 2.29 -1.22 21.73
C GLY A 548 1.45 -1.37 23.01
N ARG A 549 1.53 -0.42 23.94
CA ARG A 549 0.68 -0.38 25.14
C ARG A 549 -0.78 -0.23 24.74
N ILE A 550 -1.05 0.48 23.64
CA ILE A 550 -2.39 0.63 23.07
C ILE A 550 -2.40 0.05 21.66
N SER A 551 -3.35 -0.84 21.40
CA SER A 551 -3.49 -1.51 20.10
C SER A 551 -4.91 -1.44 19.55
N ILE A 552 -5.04 -1.57 18.24
CA ILE A 552 -6.30 -1.83 17.53
C ILE A 552 -6.20 -3.22 16.90
N PRO A 553 -7.30 -3.97 16.73
CA PRO A 553 -7.28 -5.22 15.96
C PRO A 553 -6.64 -4.97 14.60
N LEU A 554 -5.63 -5.78 14.27
CA LEU A 554 -5.05 -5.79 12.94
C LEU A 554 -6.14 -6.29 11.99
N ASP A 555 -6.58 -5.45 11.03
CA ASP A 555 -7.53 -5.90 10.00
C ASP A 555 -6.83 -6.76 8.93
N ILE A 556 -6.01 -7.71 9.37
CA ILE A 556 -5.29 -8.66 8.55
C ILE A 556 -5.89 -10.03 8.82
N PHE A 557 -6.18 -10.76 7.75
CA PHE A 557 -6.45 -12.20 7.87
C PHE A 557 -5.30 -13.01 7.27
N VAL A 558 -5.21 -14.27 7.69
CA VAL A 558 -4.17 -15.21 7.23
C VAL A 558 -4.79 -16.27 6.33
N GLN A 559 -4.22 -16.45 5.15
CA GLN A 559 -4.49 -17.61 4.30
C GLN A 559 -3.32 -18.60 4.42
N VAL A 560 -3.63 -19.86 4.70
CA VAL A 560 -2.68 -20.99 4.68
C VAL A 560 -3.21 -22.07 3.72
N THR A 561 -2.34 -22.73 2.97
CA THR A 561 -2.75 -23.63 1.87
C THR A 561 -1.96 -24.93 1.88
N ASP A 562 -2.52 -25.99 1.30
CA ASP A 562 -1.88 -27.28 1.02
C ASP A 562 -1.08 -27.83 2.21
N LEU A 563 -1.79 -28.09 3.32
CA LEU A 563 -1.19 -28.47 4.60
C LEU A 563 -0.80 -29.94 4.65
N HIS A 564 -1.56 -30.84 4.02
CA HIS A 564 -1.26 -32.28 3.91
C HIS A 564 -0.91 -32.97 5.24
N ILE A 565 -1.60 -32.60 6.33
CA ILE A 565 -1.26 -33.08 7.68
C ILE A 565 -1.45 -34.59 7.79
N SER A 566 -0.44 -35.26 8.34
CA SER A 566 -0.41 -36.68 8.68
C SER A 566 0.75 -36.96 9.65
N ASN A 567 0.91 -38.19 10.13
CA ASN A 567 2.14 -38.56 10.85
C ASN A 567 3.29 -38.82 9.86
N PHE A 568 4.53 -38.63 10.29
CA PHE A 568 5.69 -38.72 9.39
C PHE A 568 5.85 -40.09 8.70
N THR A 569 5.53 -41.19 9.38
CA THR A 569 5.60 -42.53 8.77
C THR A 569 4.61 -42.68 7.62
N ASP A 570 3.40 -42.14 7.77
CA ASP A 570 2.38 -42.16 6.74
C ASP A 570 2.71 -41.19 5.59
N ALA A 571 3.29 -40.03 5.90
CA ALA A 571 3.80 -39.08 4.91
C ALA A 571 4.93 -39.70 4.07
N GLN A 572 5.87 -40.43 4.69
CA GLN A 572 6.92 -41.18 3.99
C GLN A 572 6.34 -42.24 3.05
N LYS A 573 5.29 -42.95 3.46
CA LYS A 573 4.67 -43.98 2.61
C LYS A 573 3.82 -43.39 1.49
N THR A 574 3.16 -42.28 1.74
CA THR A 574 2.18 -41.69 0.81
C THR A 574 2.84 -40.75 -0.18
N PHE A 575 3.79 -39.94 0.30
CA PHE A 575 4.45 -38.89 -0.48
C PHE A 575 5.95 -39.08 -0.60
N GLN A 576 6.57 -40.05 0.07
CA GLN A 576 8.04 -40.14 0.15
C GLN A 576 8.64 -38.89 0.82
N ALA A 577 7.91 -38.34 1.80
CA ALA A 577 8.32 -37.17 2.57
C ALA A 577 9.73 -37.31 3.16
N LYS A 578 10.53 -36.25 3.06
CA LYS A 578 11.84 -36.13 3.70
C LYS A 578 11.75 -35.39 5.04
N TYR A 579 10.73 -34.55 5.22
CA TYR A 579 10.50 -33.73 6.40
C TYR A 579 9.20 -34.12 7.12
N ASP A 580 9.15 -33.89 8.43
CA ASP A 580 7.98 -34.20 9.26
C ASP A 580 6.92 -33.10 9.12
N PRO A 581 5.70 -33.40 8.61
CA PRO A 581 4.62 -32.42 8.46
C PRO A 581 4.24 -31.71 9.77
N LEU A 582 4.37 -32.38 10.92
CA LEU A 582 3.95 -31.83 12.22
C LEU A 582 5.02 -30.95 12.87
N ALA A 583 6.26 -30.95 12.36
CA ALA A 583 7.34 -30.16 12.95
C ALA A 583 7.12 -28.65 12.84
N TYR A 584 6.34 -28.22 11.84
CA TYR A 584 6.09 -26.81 11.53
C TYR A 584 4.86 -26.23 12.25
N ALA A 585 3.93 -27.09 12.68
CA ALA A 585 2.69 -26.65 13.30
C ALA A 585 2.89 -25.79 14.56
N PRO A 586 3.80 -26.12 15.51
CA PRO A 586 4.03 -25.26 16.67
C PRO A 586 4.55 -23.87 16.31
N VAL A 587 5.40 -23.75 15.29
CA VAL A 587 5.94 -22.45 14.84
C VAL A 587 4.80 -21.59 14.30
N PHE A 588 3.95 -22.16 13.44
CA PHE A 588 2.78 -21.47 12.90
C PHE A 588 1.82 -21.01 14.00
N VAL A 589 1.50 -21.90 14.94
CA VAL A 589 0.60 -21.59 16.06
C VAL A 589 1.13 -20.40 16.87
N GLU A 590 2.42 -20.39 17.22
CA GLU A 590 2.99 -19.30 18.01
C GLU A 590 3.08 -17.99 17.22
N GLU A 591 3.36 -18.04 15.91
CA GLU A 591 3.28 -16.84 15.05
C GLU A 591 1.83 -16.31 14.96
N MET A 592 0.81 -17.17 14.89
CA MET A 592 -0.60 -16.74 14.87
C MET A 592 -1.04 -16.14 16.20
N LYS A 593 -0.56 -16.67 17.33
CA LYS A 593 -0.80 -16.10 18.66
C LYS A 593 -0.17 -14.72 18.81
N ALA A 594 1.05 -14.56 18.31
CA ALA A 594 1.74 -13.28 18.34
C ALA A 594 1.08 -12.25 17.40
N LEU A 595 0.70 -12.68 16.19
CA LEU A 595 0.10 -11.82 15.18
C LEU A 595 -1.35 -11.44 15.50
N ARG A 596 -2.13 -12.34 16.11
CA ARG A 596 -3.57 -12.20 16.38
C ARG A 596 -4.38 -11.67 15.17
N PRO A 597 -4.38 -12.39 14.03
CA PRO A 597 -5.15 -11.96 12.86
C PRO A 597 -6.67 -11.94 13.13
N SER A 598 -7.42 -11.16 12.33
CA SER A 598 -8.90 -11.10 12.38
C SER A 598 -9.53 -12.49 12.25
N PHE A 599 -9.01 -13.29 11.31
CA PHE A 599 -9.31 -14.70 11.16
C PHE A 599 -8.21 -15.40 10.35
N ILE A 600 -8.27 -16.73 10.33
CA ILE A 600 -7.46 -17.59 9.47
C ILE A 600 -8.39 -18.36 8.53
N VAL A 601 -7.95 -18.61 7.31
CA VAL A 601 -8.61 -19.51 6.37
C VAL A 601 -7.60 -20.51 5.81
N ALA A 602 -7.92 -21.81 5.90
CA ALA A 602 -7.15 -22.85 5.23
C ALA A 602 -7.80 -23.23 3.89
N THR A 603 -7.13 -22.98 2.76
CA THR A 603 -7.71 -23.18 1.41
C THR A 603 -7.48 -24.59 0.86
N GLY A 604 -7.99 -25.59 1.57
CA GLY A 604 -8.02 -27.00 1.15
C GLY A 604 -6.73 -27.79 1.38
N ASP A 605 -6.85 -29.10 1.16
CA ASP A 605 -5.81 -30.10 1.39
C ASP A 605 -5.27 -30.03 2.82
N LEU A 606 -6.21 -30.04 3.76
CA LEU A 606 -5.93 -29.97 5.19
C LEU A 606 -5.19 -31.24 5.66
N VAL A 607 -5.56 -32.39 5.11
CA VAL A 607 -4.98 -33.70 5.42
C VAL A 607 -4.42 -34.38 4.18
N ALA A 608 -3.47 -35.31 4.37
CA ALA A 608 -2.64 -35.89 3.31
C ALA A 608 -3.38 -36.43 2.04
N LYS A 609 -3.93 -37.64 2.07
CA LYS A 609 -4.65 -38.26 0.93
C LYS A 609 -5.81 -39.10 1.44
N ALA A 610 -6.71 -38.49 2.21
CA ALA A 610 -7.78 -39.22 2.88
C ALA A 610 -8.70 -39.95 1.88
N GLU A 611 -8.74 -39.48 0.64
CA GLU A 611 -9.53 -40.06 -0.44
C GLU A 611 -9.02 -41.44 -0.87
N THR A 612 -7.72 -41.73 -0.66
CA THR A 612 -7.10 -43.02 -1.00
C THR A 612 -7.04 -44.03 0.16
N LYS A 613 -7.40 -43.63 1.38
CA LYS A 613 -7.24 -44.45 2.58
C LYS A 613 -8.58 -44.84 3.19
N SER A 614 -8.56 -45.77 4.15
CA SER A 614 -9.75 -46.08 4.95
C SER A 614 -10.22 -44.85 5.72
N LEU A 615 -11.52 -44.69 5.93
CA LEU A 615 -12.12 -43.58 6.70
C LEU A 615 -11.52 -43.41 8.10
N ALA A 616 -11.17 -44.50 8.79
CA ALA A 616 -10.50 -44.44 10.09
C ALA A 616 -9.15 -43.72 10.04
N LYS A 617 -8.39 -43.92 8.96
CA LYS A 617 -7.09 -43.27 8.74
C LYS A 617 -7.27 -41.79 8.38
N GLY A 618 -8.26 -41.45 7.56
CA GLY A 618 -8.60 -40.05 7.30
C GLY A 618 -9.00 -39.30 8.57
N MET A 619 -9.84 -39.91 9.41
CA MET A 619 -10.22 -39.33 10.71
C MET A 619 -9.02 -39.10 11.64
N GLU A 620 -8.08 -40.03 11.69
CA GLU A 620 -6.83 -39.90 12.47
C GLU A 620 -6.02 -38.67 12.01
N TRP A 621 -5.88 -38.46 10.70
CA TRP A 621 -5.16 -37.29 10.17
C TRP A 621 -5.88 -35.98 10.44
N PHE A 622 -7.22 -35.95 10.37
CA PHE A 622 -8.00 -34.79 10.78
C PHE A 622 -7.83 -34.48 12.27
N ASP A 623 -7.77 -35.51 13.13
CA ASP A 623 -7.50 -35.29 14.55
C ASP A 623 -6.10 -34.71 14.78
N LEU A 624 -5.10 -35.08 13.96
CA LEU A 624 -3.78 -34.44 14.00
C LEU A 624 -3.86 -32.98 13.56
N TYR A 625 -4.54 -32.67 12.45
CA TYR A 625 -4.73 -31.31 11.97
C TYR A 625 -5.41 -30.42 13.03
N LEU A 626 -6.55 -30.86 13.56
CA LEU A 626 -7.32 -30.11 14.55
C LEU A 626 -6.53 -29.89 15.83
N ASN A 627 -5.87 -30.91 16.36
CA ASN A 627 -5.18 -30.80 17.65
C ASN A 627 -3.88 -30.00 17.60
N ASN A 628 -3.18 -29.98 16.46
CA ASN A 628 -1.88 -29.34 16.36
C ASN A 628 -1.92 -27.96 15.69
N ILE A 629 -3.00 -27.62 14.96
CA ILE A 629 -3.12 -26.35 14.24
C ILE A 629 -4.36 -25.58 14.67
N VAL A 630 -5.55 -26.16 14.53
CA VAL A 630 -6.82 -25.41 14.71
C VAL A 630 -7.13 -25.12 16.18
N ASN A 631 -7.13 -26.14 17.03
CA ASN A 631 -7.52 -26.01 18.44
C ASN A 631 -6.59 -25.05 19.22
N PRO A 632 -5.25 -25.10 19.06
CA PRO A 632 -4.36 -24.17 19.74
C PRO A 632 -4.53 -22.69 19.34
N VAL A 633 -5.01 -22.43 18.12
CA VAL A 633 -5.27 -21.06 17.64
C VAL A 633 -6.66 -20.60 18.08
N THR A 634 -7.67 -21.44 17.91
CA THR A 634 -9.06 -21.10 18.28
C THR A 634 -9.25 -20.96 19.80
N SER A 635 -8.45 -21.62 20.63
CA SER A 635 -8.45 -21.42 22.08
C SER A 635 -8.04 -20.00 22.51
N GLU A 636 -7.39 -19.24 21.61
CA GLU A 636 -6.95 -17.86 21.84
C GLU A 636 -7.97 -16.83 21.33
N GLY A 637 -9.15 -17.30 20.90
CA GLY A 637 -10.25 -16.49 20.37
C GLY A 637 -10.10 -16.10 18.90
N ILE A 638 -9.18 -16.72 18.16
CA ILE A 638 -8.98 -16.45 16.72
C ILE A 638 -9.86 -17.40 15.89
N THR A 639 -10.69 -16.85 15.01
CA THR A 639 -11.57 -17.64 14.12
C THR A 639 -10.75 -18.36 13.04
N PHE A 640 -11.07 -19.63 12.77
CA PHE A 640 -10.37 -20.46 11.78
C PHE A 640 -11.36 -21.10 10.80
N TYR A 641 -11.49 -20.49 9.61
CA TYR A 641 -12.32 -20.94 8.50
C TYR A 641 -11.64 -22.04 7.67
N GLN A 642 -12.45 -22.89 7.05
CA GLN A 642 -12.01 -24.12 6.40
C GLN A 642 -12.61 -24.23 5.01
N VAL A 643 -11.75 -24.36 4.00
CA VAL A 643 -12.15 -24.68 2.63
C VAL A 643 -11.81 -26.15 2.38
N PRO A 644 -12.71 -26.94 1.77
CA PRO A 644 -12.40 -28.32 1.40
C PRO A 644 -11.41 -28.38 0.22
N GLY A 645 -10.47 -29.32 0.28
CA GLY A 645 -9.66 -29.74 -0.87
C GLY A 645 -9.93 -31.18 -1.28
N ASN A 646 -9.36 -31.60 -2.40
CA ASN A 646 -9.64 -32.92 -2.95
C ASN A 646 -9.03 -34.08 -2.15
N HIS A 647 -8.06 -33.80 -1.28
CA HIS A 647 -7.51 -34.78 -0.34
C HIS A 647 -8.26 -34.88 0.98
N ASP A 648 -9.23 -34.00 1.23
CA ASP A 648 -10.02 -33.93 2.47
C ASP A 648 -11.26 -34.83 2.46
N VAL A 649 -11.58 -35.41 1.32
CA VAL A 649 -12.73 -36.31 1.14
C VAL A 649 -12.42 -37.74 1.59
N GLY A 650 -13.37 -38.38 2.29
CA GLY A 650 -13.12 -39.66 2.95
C GLY A 650 -13.29 -40.89 2.05
N GLY A 651 -12.19 -41.61 1.78
CA GLY A 651 -12.21 -43.02 1.35
C GLY A 651 -12.77 -43.33 -0.04
N ILE A 652 -12.94 -42.33 -0.90
CA ILE A 652 -13.54 -42.44 -2.25
C ILE A 652 -12.84 -43.49 -3.14
N LYS A 653 -11.50 -43.50 -3.15
CA LYS A 653 -10.71 -44.45 -3.96
C LYS A 653 -10.45 -45.77 -3.24
N TYR A 654 -10.63 -45.80 -1.91
CA TYR A 654 -10.44 -46.99 -1.08
C TYR A 654 -11.64 -47.95 -1.15
N TYR A 655 -12.86 -47.43 -0.97
CA TYR A 655 -14.08 -48.22 -1.04
C TYR A 655 -14.63 -48.20 -2.47
N LYS A 656 -14.28 -49.24 -3.24
CA LYS A 656 -14.72 -49.36 -4.64
C LYS A 656 -16.24 -49.46 -4.80
N LYS A 657 -16.96 -49.84 -3.74
CA LYS A 657 -18.42 -49.91 -3.73
C LYS A 657 -19.03 -49.37 -2.42
N PRO A 658 -20.18 -48.67 -2.47
CA PRO A 658 -20.82 -48.12 -1.27
C PRO A 658 -21.19 -49.16 -0.21
N GLU A 659 -21.50 -50.39 -0.62
CA GLU A 659 -21.81 -51.50 0.29
C GLU A 659 -20.61 -52.01 1.10
N ASP A 660 -19.38 -51.69 0.68
CA ASP A 660 -18.15 -52.10 1.38
C ASP A 660 -17.82 -51.18 2.57
N ILE A 661 -18.57 -50.08 2.73
CA ILE A 661 -18.37 -49.09 3.79
C ILE A 661 -19.06 -49.58 5.08
N PRO A 662 -18.32 -49.69 6.21
CA PRO A 662 -18.92 -50.01 7.51
C PRO A 662 -20.03 -49.01 7.87
N GLU A 663 -21.17 -49.51 8.35
CA GLU A 663 -22.37 -48.68 8.59
C GLU A 663 -22.09 -47.47 9.50
N ASN A 664 -21.27 -47.66 10.54
CA ASN A 664 -20.90 -46.60 11.50
C ASN A 664 -19.92 -45.57 10.93
N LEU A 665 -19.43 -45.75 9.70
CA LEU A 665 -18.51 -44.85 9.02
C LEU A 665 -19.13 -44.20 7.78
N LYS A 666 -20.33 -44.62 7.35
CA LYS A 666 -20.97 -44.11 6.13
C LYS A 666 -21.17 -42.60 6.12
N GLU A 667 -21.43 -41.99 7.28
CA GLU A 667 -21.60 -40.53 7.38
C GLU A 667 -20.31 -39.73 7.16
N TYR A 668 -19.14 -40.38 7.20
CA TYR A 668 -17.83 -39.78 6.94
C TYR A 668 -17.35 -40.02 5.50
N TYR A 669 -18.13 -40.70 4.66
CA TYR A 669 -17.73 -40.95 3.28
C TYR A 669 -17.88 -39.70 2.41
N GLY A 670 -16.95 -39.48 1.47
CA GLY A 670 -16.90 -38.25 0.67
C GLY A 670 -16.70 -37.01 1.54
N ASP A 671 -17.43 -35.93 1.26
CA ASP A 671 -17.37 -34.66 2.00
C ASP A 671 -17.89 -34.78 3.44
N GLY A 672 -18.54 -35.90 3.76
CA GLY A 672 -18.93 -36.25 5.12
C GLY A 672 -17.74 -36.24 6.10
N LEU A 673 -16.54 -36.62 5.65
CA LEU A 673 -15.35 -36.59 6.50
C LEU A 673 -15.01 -35.15 6.93
N PHE A 674 -14.86 -34.26 5.95
CA PHE A 674 -14.58 -32.84 6.15
C PHE A 674 -15.65 -32.21 7.05
N THR A 675 -16.92 -32.25 6.63
CA THR A 675 -18.03 -31.58 7.33
C THR A 675 -18.18 -32.04 8.79
N LYS A 676 -17.99 -33.33 9.07
CA LYS A 676 -18.10 -33.88 10.43
C LYS A 676 -16.91 -33.56 11.32
N LYS A 677 -15.71 -33.42 10.74
CA LYS A 677 -14.49 -33.12 11.50
C LYS A 677 -14.30 -31.62 11.74
N THR A 678 -14.60 -30.79 10.75
CA THR A 678 -14.41 -29.34 10.84
C THR A 678 -15.65 -28.61 11.35
N GLY A 679 -16.85 -29.19 11.15
CA GLY A 679 -18.12 -28.53 11.46
C GLY A 679 -18.57 -27.49 10.42
N PHE A 680 -17.78 -27.27 9.37
CA PHE A 680 -18.11 -26.35 8.28
C PHE A 680 -18.89 -27.07 7.17
N PRO A 681 -19.86 -26.39 6.51
CA PRO A 681 -20.38 -26.85 5.23
C PRO A 681 -19.29 -26.74 4.16
N THR A 682 -19.47 -27.41 3.03
CA THR A 682 -18.50 -27.36 1.92
C THR A 682 -18.49 -26.01 1.19
N PHE A 683 -19.57 -25.25 1.27
CA PHE A 683 -19.63 -23.88 0.76
C PHE A 683 -20.50 -22.98 1.62
N TYR A 684 -20.07 -21.74 1.80
CA TYR A 684 -20.70 -20.78 2.69
C TYR A 684 -20.13 -19.38 2.46
N SER A 685 -20.77 -18.39 3.06
CA SER A 685 -20.29 -17.01 3.07
C SER A 685 -20.37 -16.41 4.47
N PHE A 686 -19.59 -15.37 4.73
CA PHE A 686 -19.61 -14.63 5.98
C PHE A 686 -19.18 -13.17 5.75
N ASP A 687 -19.57 -12.30 6.67
CA ASP A 687 -19.20 -10.89 6.64
C ASP A 687 -18.14 -10.59 7.70
N GLN A 688 -17.17 -9.75 7.34
CA GLN A 688 -16.26 -9.13 8.28
C GLN A 688 -15.95 -7.71 7.78
N ASN A 689 -16.24 -6.71 8.61
CA ASN A 689 -16.11 -5.28 8.27
C ASN A 689 -16.89 -4.95 6.97
N ASP A 690 -16.29 -4.19 6.05
CA ASP A 690 -16.92 -3.80 4.76
C ASP A 690 -16.77 -4.86 3.64
N TYR A 691 -16.34 -6.08 4.00
CA TYR A 691 -16.06 -7.16 3.06
C TYR A 691 -16.98 -8.36 3.29
N HIS A 692 -17.35 -8.99 2.17
CA HIS A 692 -18.09 -10.23 2.09
C HIS A 692 -17.16 -11.33 1.59
N TYR A 693 -17.10 -12.44 2.31
CA TYR A 693 -16.19 -13.55 2.05
C TYR A 693 -16.98 -14.78 1.62
N ILE A 694 -16.57 -15.39 0.51
CA ILE A 694 -17.27 -16.53 -0.09
C ILE A 694 -16.32 -17.72 -0.16
N VAL A 695 -16.75 -18.88 0.31
CA VAL A 695 -16.05 -20.15 0.21
C VAL A 695 -16.75 -21.06 -0.79
N LEU A 696 -16.01 -21.52 -1.79
CA LEU A 696 -16.46 -22.44 -2.83
C LEU A 696 -15.72 -23.77 -2.77
N ASP A 697 -16.39 -24.80 -3.27
CA ASP A 697 -15.96 -26.21 -3.31
C ASP A 697 -16.28 -26.80 -4.69
N PRO A 698 -15.47 -26.49 -5.70
CA PRO A 698 -15.69 -27.02 -7.04
C PRO A 698 -15.42 -28.53 -7.06
N LEU A 699 -16.28 -29.27 -7.77
CA LEU A 699 -16.18 -30.72 -7.89
C LEU A 699 -15.04 -31.11 -8.84
N GLU A 700 -14.16 -32.02 -8.40
CA GLU A 700 -13.03 -32.48 -9.22
C GLU A 700 -13.40 -33.63 -10.18
N LEU A 701 -12.98 -33.50 -11.45
CA LEU A 701 -13.20 -34.40 -12.58
C LEU A 701 -11.87 -34.76 -13.25
N ASP A 702 -11.25 -35.90 -12.91
CA ASP A 702 -10.05 -36.50 -13.57
C ASP A 702 -8.86 -35.53 -13.91
N ARG A 703 -8.84 -34.31 -13.31
CA ARG A 703 -7.88 -33.17 -13.32
C ARG A 703 -8.46 -31.79 -13.67
N THR A 704 -9.72 -31.68 -14.06
CA THR A 704 -10.44 -30.40 -14.17
C THR A 704 -11.45 -30.27 -13.04
N VAL A 705 -12.03 -29.08 -12.86
CA VAL A 705 -13.10 -28.89 -11.88
C VAL A 705 -14.30 -28.18 -12.48
N ASN A 706 -15.46 -28.35 -11.86
CA ASN A 706 -16.67 -27.61 -12.20
C ASN A 706 -17.50 -27.31 -10.95
N LEU A 707 -18.24 -26.19 -10.95
CA LEU A 707 -19.11 -25.83 -9.84
C LEU A 707 -20.47 -26.55 -10.00
N PRO A 708 -20.92 -27.35 -9.01
CA PRO A 708 -22.23 -28.01 -9.07
C PRO A 708 -23.38 -27.01 -9.22
N GLU A 709 -24.43 -27.37 -9.96
CA GLU A 709 -25.58 -26.49 -10.26
C GLU A 709 -26.25 -25.91 -8.99
N GLU A 710 -26.30 -26.68 -7.90
CA GLU A 710 -26.84 -26.23 -6.62
C GLU A 710 -26.02 -25.07 -6.04
N GLN A 711 -24.69 -25.20 -6.04
CA GLN A 711 -23.77 -24.19 -5.54
C GLN A 711 -23.72 -22.97 -6.44
N LEU A 712 -23.79 -23.17 -7.76
CA LEU A 712 -23.89 -22.08 -8.74
C LEU A 712 -25.14 -21.21 -8.51
N ASN A 713 -26.28 -21.84 -8.24
CA ASN A 713 -27.52 -21.13 -7.91
C ASN A 713 -27.45 -20.44 -6.56
N TRP A 714 -26.79 -21.05 -5.56
CA TRP A 714 -26.53 -20.42 -4.28
C TRP A 714 -25.65 -19.17 -4.43
N LEU A 715 -24.54 -19.26 -5.15
CA LEU A 715 -23.60 -18.17 -5.40
C LEU A 715 -24.29 -16.96 -6.04
N LYS A 716 -25.15 -17.18 -7.04
CA LYS A 716 -25.95 -16.10 -7.67
C LYS A 716 -26.80 -15.34 -6.65
N ASN A 717 -27.44 -16.05 -5.72
CA ASN A 717 -28.30 -15.43 -4.71
C ASN A 717 -27.48 -14.69 -3.64
N ASP A 718 -26.35 -15.27 -3.24
CA ASP A 718 -25.45 -14.71 -2.24
C ASP A 718 -24.78 -13.42 -2.74
N LEU A 719 -24.32 -13.41 -3.99
CA LEU A 719 -23.78 -12.22 -4.63
C LEU A 719 -24.81 -11.09 -4.75
N GLU A 720 -26.03 -11.37 -5.22
CA GLU A 720 -27.08 -10.34 -5.34
C GLU A 720 -27.44 -9.74 -3.98
N ALA A 721 -27.47 -10.56 -2.92
CA ALA A 721 -27.71 -10.09 -1.56
C ALA A 721 -26.61 -9.16 -1.03
N ASN A 722 -25.38 -9.30 -1.54
CA ASN A 722 -24.18 -8.60 -1.07
C ASN A 722 -23.54 -7.67 -2.10
N LYS A 723 -24.26 -7.31 -3.16
CA LYS A 723 -23.71 -6.60 -4.33
C LYS A 723 -23.01 -5.26 -4.07
N GLU A 724 -23.33 -4.60 -2.97
CA GLU A 724 -22.73 -3.31 -2.61
C GLU A 724 -21.40 -3.46 -1.86
N LYS A 725 -21.09 -4.65 -1.33
CA LYS A 725 -19.88 -4.93 -0.54
C LYS A 725 -18.69 -5.28 -1.42
N ASN A 726 -17.48 -5.15 -0.86
CA ASN A 726 -16.26 -5.68 -1.46
C ASN A 726 -16.21 -7.19 -1.25
N ILE A 727 -15.83 -7.97 -2.27
CA ILE A 727 -15.95 -9.44 -2.21
C ILE A 727 -14.57 -10.10 -2.33
N ILE A 728 -14.30 -11.07 -1.45
CA ILE A 728 -13.14 -11.96 -1.53
C ILE A 728 -13.62 -13.42 -1.61
N LEU A 729 -13.07 -14.19 -2.55
CA LEU A 729 -13.42 -15.59 -2.75
C LEU A 729 -12.28 -16.51 -2.33
N PHE A 730 -12.65 -17.65 -1.75
CA PHE A 730 -11.75 -18.74 -1.39
C PHE A 730 -12.21 -20.04 -2.06
N PHE A 731 -11.26 -20.78 -2.61
CA PHE A 731 -11.48 -22.10 -3.19
C PHE A 731 -10.15 -22.86 -3.20
N HIS A 732 -10.20 -24.18 -3.37
CA HIS A 732 -8.97 -24.96 -3.38
C HIS A 732 -8.27 -24.98 -4.75
N GLN A 733 -9.00 -25.29 -5.82
CA GLN A 733 -8.44 -25.44 -7.18
C GLN A 733 -8.43 -24.10 -7.93
N PRO A 734 -7.28 -23.62 -8.42
CA PRO A 734 -7.18 -22.36 -9.17
C PRO A 734 -8.14 -22.28 -10.37
N SER A 735 -8.64 -21.08 -10.70
CA SER A 735 -9.69 -20.89 -11.71
C SER A 735 -9.33 -21.41 -13.11
N SER A 736 -8.04 -21.46 -13.42
CA SER A 736 -7.48 -22.03 -14.65
C SER A 736 -7.85 -23.51 -14.85
N ASN A 737 -8.07 -24.26 -13.77
CA ASN A 737 -8.45 -25.67 -13.83
C ASN A 737 -9.97 -25.89 -14.03
N TRP A 738 -10.77 -24.82 -14.12
CA TRP A 738 -12.23 -24.92 -14.16
C TRP A 738 -12.75 -25.05 -15.60
N GLU A 739 -13.46 -26.13 -15.90
CA GLU A 739 -14.09 -26.34 -17.21
C GLU A 739 -15.23 -25.36 -17.49
N ASP A 740 -15.93 -24.93 -16.44
CA ASP A 740 -17.06 -24.00 -16.47
C ASP A 740 -16.67 -22.58 -16.05
N TRP A 741 -15.37 -22.24 -16.05
CA TRP A 741 -14.89 -20.92 -15.63
C TRP A 741 -15.64 -19.79 -16.32
N ALA A 742 -15.91 -19.90 -17.62
CA ALA A 742 -16.64 -18.87 -18.37
C ALA A 742 -18.04 -18.59 -17.77
N GLU A 743 -18.74 -19.61 -17.30
CA GLU A 743 -20.06 -19.43 -16.65
C GLU A 743 -19.90 -18.78 -15.27
N VAL A 744 -18.88 -19.16 -14.51
CA VAL A 744 -18.58 -18.60 -13.19
C VAL A 744 -18.13 -17.15 -13.31
N SER A 745 -17.23 -16.83 -14.24
CA SER A 745 -16.74 -15.47 -14.50
C SER A 745 -17.88 -14.54 -14.92
N ASP A 746 -18.82 -15.03 -15.73
CA ASP A 746 -20.01 -14.26 -16.13
C ASP A 746 -20.93 -13.94 -14.93
N ILE A 747 -20.97 -14.82 -13.92
CA ILE A 747 -21.72 -14.58 -12.68
C ILE A 747 -21.01 -13.58 -11.78
N LEU A 748 -19.68 -13.63 -11.72
CA LEU A 748 -18.87 -12.70 -10.93
C LEU A 748 -18.80 -11.30 -11.56
N ASP A 749 -18.99 -11.20 -12.89
CA ASP A 749 -19.00 -9.93 -13.60
C ASP A 749 -20.11 -8.99 -13.10
N GLY A 750 -19.75 -7.72 -12.91
CA GLY A 750 -20.63 -6.70 -12.32
C GLY A 750 -20.62 -6.61 -10.79
N TYR A 751 -19.90 -7.49 -10.08
CA TYR A 751 -19.71 -7.42 -8.63
C TYR A 751 -18.31 -6.90 -8.26
N LYS A 752 -18.14 -6.40 -7.03
CA LYS A 752 -16.87 -5.81 -6.55
C LYS A 752 -15.89 -6.88 -6.07
N ILE A 753 -15.51 -7.80 -6.96
CA ILE A 753 -14.51 -8.83 -6.65
C ILE A 753 -13.14 -8.17 -6.48
N LYS A 754 -12.59 -8.24 -5.27
CA LYS A 754 -11.32 -7.58 -4.91
C LYS A 754 -10.14 -8.53 -4.95
N MET A 755 -10.35 -9.79 -4.58
CA MET A 755 -9.31 -10.81 -4.60
C MET A 755 -9.94 -12.20 -4.59
N MET A 756 -9.28 -13.14 -5.26
CA MET A 756 -9.59 -14.57 -5.21
C MET A 756 -8.36 -15.31 -4.70
N LEU A 757 -8.54 -16.25 -3.79
CA LEU A 757 -7.46 -16.92 -3.08
C LEU A 757 -7.62 -18.44 -3.22
N ALA A 758 -6.65 -19.03 -3.93
CA ALA A 758 -6.63 -20.45 -4.28
C ALA A 758 -5.49 -21.21 -3.58
N GLY A 759 -5.63 -22.53 -3.50
CA GLY A 759 -4.58 -23.47 -3.09
C GLY A 759 -4.11 -24.38 -4.24
N HIS A 760 -3.78 -25.64 -3.93
CA HIS A 760 -3.47 -26.76 -4.83
C HIS A 760 -2.13 -26.78 -5.57
N TRP A 761 -1.63 -25.66 -6.09
CA TRP A 761 -0.47 -25.70 -7.00
C TRP A 761 0.90 -25.83 -6.32
N HIS A 762 0.97 -25.71 -4.99
CA HIS A 762 2.24 -25.65 -4.24
C HIS A 762 3.22 -24.58 -4.79
N THR A 763 2.68 -23.44 -5.21
CA THR A 763 3.41 -22.29 -5.77
C THR A 763 2.80 -20.96 -5.32
N ASP A 764 3.59 -19.89 -5.31
CA ASP A 764 3.15 -18.54 -4.97
C ASP A 764 3.03 -17.64 -6.21
N GLU A 765 1.84 -17.61 -6.81
CA GLU A 765 1.66 -17.05 -8.15
C GLU A 765 0.34 -16.34 -8.36
N ALA A 766 0.41 -15.21 -9.07
CA ALA A 766 -0.77 -14.55 -9.60
C ALA A 766 -1.32 -15.37 -10.76
N VAL A 767 -2.62 -15.64 -10.73
CA VAL A 767 -3.35 -16.36 -11.78
C VAL A 767 -4.19 -15.33 -12.53
N ASP A 768 -3.92 -15.16 -13.83
CA ASP A 768 -4.68 -14.22 -14.66
C ASP A 768 -5.72 -14.97 -15.49
N ASN A 769 -6.97 -14.93 -15.03
CA ASN A 769 -8.13 -15.41 -15.76
C ASN A 769 -9.26 -14.36 -15.78
N GLY A 770 -8.88 -13.07 -15.77
CA GLY A 770 -9.81 -11.94 -15.80
C GLY A 770 -10.21 -11.37 -14.43
N PHE A 771 -9.80 -12.01 -13.34
CA PHE A 771 -10.00 -11.55 -11.96
C PHE A 771 -8.67 -11.60 -11.18
N PRO A 772 -8.49 -10.76 -10.13
CA PRO A 772 -7.27 -10.76 -9.32
C PRO A 772 -7.22 -12.01 -8.43
N GLU A 773 -6.66 -13.10 -8.97
CA GLU A 773 -6.47 -14.37 -8.27
C GLU A 773 -5.01 -14.59 -7.87
N GLN A 774 -4.83 -15.14 -6.69
CA GLN A 774 -3.54 -15.53 -6.16
C GLN A 774 -3.60 -16.98 -5.66
N ALA A 775 -2.77 -17.83 -6.25
CA ALA A 775 -2.41 -19.12 -5.69
C ALA A 775 -1.28 -18.88 -4.67
N THR A 776 -1.45 -19.41 -3.47
CA THR A 776 -0.49 -19.25 -2.37
C THR A 776 0.33 -20.52 -2.20
N SER A 777 1.64 -20.36 -1.99
CA SER A 777 2.54 -21.51 -1.78
C SER A 777 2.18 -22.32 -0.55
N SER A 778 2.54 -23.59 -0.58
CA SER A 778 2.07 -24.62 0.34
C SER A 778 2.81 -24.63 1.67
N PHE A 779 2.06 -24.83 2.75
CA PHE A 779 2.61 -25.14 4.08
C PHE A 779 3.43 -26.45 4.06
N SER A 780 3.11 -27.36 3.16
CA SER A 780 3.81 -28.63 2.99
C SER A 780 5.08 -28.60 2.14
N GLY A 781 5.44 -27.47 1.51
CA GLY A 781 6.43 -27.45 0.43
C GLY A 781 6.01 -28.39 -0.72
N CYS A 782 6.94 -28.90 -1.53
CA CYS A 782 6.64 -29.97 -2.50
C CYS A 782 6.30 -31.32 -1.80
N TRP A 783 5.18 -31.41 -1.08
CA TRP A 783 4.72 -32.62 -0.37
C TRP A 783 5.70 -33.11 0.72
N TRP A 784 6.39 -32.18 1.39
CA TRP A 784 7.41 -32.41 2.41
C TRP A 784 8.68 -33.09 1.89
N ARG A 785 8.89 -33.11 0.56
CA ARG A 785 10.14 -33.57 -0.05
C ARG A 785 11.22 -32.49 -0.08
N GLU A 786 10.78 -31.24 0.00
CA GLU A 786 11.58 -30.03 -0.10
C GLU A 786 11.14 -29.03 0.97
N THR A 787 12.02 -28.11 1.33
CA THR A 787 11.73 -27.01 2.27
C THR A 787 11.22 -25.75 1.55
N VAL A 788 11.13 -25.81 0.22
CA VAL A 788 10.60 -24.78 -0.68
C VAL A 788 9.54 -25.42 -1.59
N GLY A 789 8.61 -24.63 -2.09
CA GLY A 789 7.65 -25.02 -3.12
C GLY A 789 8.32 -25.18 -4.49
N LYS A 790 7.55 -25.65 -5.49
CA LYS A 790 8.07 -25.93 -6.85
C LYS A 790 8.68 -24.68 -7.49
N ASP A 791 8.21 -23.54 -7.04
CA ASP A 791 8.54 -22.22 -7.55
C ASP A 791 9.59 -21.51 -6.71
N GLY A 792 10.34 -22.22 -5.87
CA GLY A 792 11.39 -21.66 -5.01
C GLY A 792 10.89 -20.86 -3.82
N THR A 793 9.58 -20.70 -3.63
CA THR A 793 9.02 -20.00 -2.48
C THR A 793 9.12 -20.86 -1.22
N SER A 794 9.69 -20.33 -0.14
CA SER A 794 9.78 -21.04 1.15
C SER A 794 8.41 -21.45 1.70
N ILE A 795 8.36 -22.48 2.54
CA ILE A 795 7.16 -22.83 3.32
C ILE A 795 6.69 -21.60 4.12
N GLY A 796 5.39 -21.31 4.07
CA GLY A 796 4.85 -20.07 4.62
C GLY A 796 3.34 -19.98 4.56
N TYR A 797 2.85 -18.75 4.70
CA TYR A 797 1.44 -18.39 4.62
C TYR A 797 1.30 -16.94 4.13
N ARG A 798 0.10 -16.55 3.70
CA ARG A 798 -0.16 -15.21 3.18
C ARG A 798 -0.89 -14.35 4.21
N LEU A 799 -0.32 -13.19 4.50
CA LEU A 799 -1.00 -12.09 5.18
C LEU A 799 -1.80 -11.30 4.15
N VAL A 800 -3.06 -11.00 4.45
CA VAL A 800 -3.92 -10.23 3.57
C VAL A 800 -4.54 -9.08 4.35
N TYR A 801 -4.36 -7.86 3.83
CA TYR A 801 -4.85 -6.62 4.41
C TYR A 801 -5.91 -5.97 3.49
N PRO A 802 -7.20 -6.26 3.73
CA PRO A 802 -8.31 -5.56 3.09
C PRO A 802 -8.56 -4.20 3.77
N LEU A 803 -8.31 -3.08 3.09
CA LEU A 803 -8.64 -1.75 3.62
C LEU A 803 -9.15 -0.81 2.53
N ALA A 804 -10.25 -0.10 2.81
CA ALA A 804 -10.81 0.95 1.96
C ALA A 804 -11.12 0.53 0.50
N GLY A 805 -11.45 -0.74 0.28
CA GLY A 805 -11.75 -1.29 -1.04
C GLY A 805 -10.51 -1.70 -1.85
N GLU A 806 -9.31 -1.61 -1.26
CA GLU A 806 -8.09 -2.23 -1.78
C GLU A 806 -7.75 -3.51 -1.00
N VAL A 807 -6.99 -4.40 -1.62
CA VAL A 807 -6.47 -5.60 -0.96
C VAL A 807 -4.97 -5.67 -1.22
N ARG A 808 -4.19 -5.62 -0.15
CA ARG A 808 -2.73 -5.78 -0.18
C ARG A 808 -2.40 -7.09 0.50
N HIS A 809 -1.28 -7.70 0.12
CA HIS A 809 -0.89 -8.99 0.69
C HIS A 809 0.62 -9.13 0.80
N PHE A 810 1.06 -10.00 1.70
CA PHE A 810 2.45 -10.31 1.92
C PHE A 810 2.60 -11.81 2.14
N TYR A 811 3.46 -12.47 1.36
CA TYR A 811 3.81 -13.87 1.61
C TYR A 811 4.86 -13.94 2.71
N LYS A 812 4.53 -14.57 3.83
CA LYS A 812 5.36 -14.69 5.03
C LYS A 812 5.98 -16.07 5.10
N GLU A 813 7.31 -16.14 5.10
CA GLU A 813 8.05 -17.36 5.38
C GLU A 813 7.88 -17.74 6.84
N LEU A 814 7.56 -19.01 7.08
CA LEU A 814 7.28 -19.53 8.41
C LEU A 814 8.52 -19.43 9.31
N GLY A 815 8.39 -18.76 10.46
CA GLY A 815 9.47 -18.59 11.43
C GLY A 815 10.52 -17.51 11.09
N ALA A 816 10.38 -16.82 9.95
CA ALA A 816 11.28 -15.72 9.59
C ALA A 816 10.93 -14.44 10.37
N ASN A 817 11.81 -13.96 11.23
CA ASN A 817 11.61 -12.69 11.93
C ASN A 817 11.86 -11.46 11.04
N GLN A 818 12.73 -11.60 10.04
CA GLN A 818 13.12 -10.55 9.11
C GLN A 818 13.04 -11.09 7.68
N GLN A 819 12.34 -10.40 6.79
CA GLN A 819 12.11 -10.88 5.43
C GLN A 819 12.02 -9.74 4.42
N ILE A 820 12.55 -9.97 3.22
CA ILE A 820 12.35 -9.11 2.05
C ILE A 820 11.85 -9.95 0.88
N ASN A 821 10.70 -9.56 0.35
CA ASN A 821 10.13 -10.09 -0.88
C ASN A 821 10.40 -9.11 -2.02
N ILE A 822 10.92 -9.60 -3.15
CA ILE A 822 11.09 -8.79 -4.36
C ILE A 822 9.96 -9.17 -5.30
N THR A 823 8.96 -8.30 -5.40
CA THR A 823 7.72 -8.55 -6.16
C THR A 823 7.80 -8.05 -7.59
N SER A 824 8.73 -7.15 -7.90
CA SER A 824 9.01 -6.71 -9.28
C SER A 824 10.46 -6.24 -9.43
N PRO A 825 11.11 -6.48 -10.59
CA PRO A 825 10.63 -7.33 -11.68
C PRO A 825 10.76 -8.81 -11.32
N VAL A 826 9.88 -9.64 -11.89
CA VAL A 826 9.83 -11.10 -11.66
C VAL A 826 10.68 -11.88 -12.67
N ASP A 827 10.88 -11.33 -13.86
CA ASP A 827 11.78 -11.87 -14.88
C ASP A 827 13.25 -11.74 -14.48
N ILE A 828 14.07 -12.72 -14.89
CA ILE A 828 15.53 -12.67 -14.68
C ILE A 828 16.23 -11.72 -15.64
N ALA A 829 15.67 -11.53 -16.84
CA ALA A 829 16.18 -10.60 -17.84
C ALA A 829 15.27 -9.38 -17.91
N ILE A 830 15.86 -8.20 -17.74
CA ILE A 830 15.14 -6.92 -17.73
C ILE A 830 15.64 -6.07 -18.90
N ASP A 831 14.70 -5.44 -19.60
CA ASP A 831 14.95 -4.47 -20.66
C ASP A 831 14.45 -3.07 -20.23
N GLY A 832 15.30 -2.05 -20.36
CA GLY A 832 14.92 -0.65 -20.14
C GLY A 832 14.41 -0.30 -18.73
N ASP A 833 13.67 0.81 -18.65
CA ASP A 833 13.18 1.35 -17.37
C ASP A 833 12.13 0.42 -16.75
N THR A 834 12.37 -0.02 -15.51
CA THR A 834 11.51 -0.99 -14.83
C THR A 834 11.25 -0.61 -13.38
N SER A 835 10.04 -0.88 -12.88
CA SER A 835 9.69 -0.69 -11.48
C SER A 835 10.30 -1.80 -10.62
N PHE A 836 11.04 -1.41 -9.58
CA PHE A 836 11.56 -2.31 -8.56
C PHE A 836 10.70 -2.21 -7.30
N ASN A 837 9.87 -3.23 -7.10
CA ASN A 837 8.92 -3.28 -6.00
C ASN A 837 9.38 -4.36 -5.03
N VAL A 838 9.33 -4.01 -3.75
CA VAL A 838 9.72 -4.91 -2.66
C VAL A 838 8.72 -4.83 -1.54
N GLN A 839 8.71 -5.83 -0.69
CA GLN A 839 8.01 -5.80 0.58
C GLN A 839 8.97 -6.22 1.68
N ALA A 840 8.95 -5.54 2.81
CA ALA A 840 9.83 -5.78 3.95
C ALA A 840 9.01 -6.04 5.21
N TYR A 841 9.45 -7.02 6.00
CA TYR A 841 8.86 -7.38 7.27
C TYR A 841 9.95 -7.54 8.31
N ASP A 842 9.70 -7.01 9.51
CA ASP A 842 10.55 -7.17 10.69
C ASP A 842 9.64 -7.30 11.92
N ALA A 843 9.67 -8.46 12.56
CA ALA A 843 8.91 -8.77 13.77
C ALA A 843 9.55 -8.19 15.03
N LEU A 844 10.81 -7.79 14.98
CA LEU A 844 11.62 -7.39 16.12
C LEU A 844 11.66 -5.87 16.29
N GLN A 845 11.71 -5.14 15.17
CA GLN A 845 11.90 -3.69 15.16
C GLN A 845 11.09 -3.03 14.03
N PRO A 846 10.54 -1.82 14.21
CA PRO A 846 9.97 -1.06 13.10
C PRO A 846 11.02 -0.75 12.02
N VAL A 847 10.61 -0.80 10.75
CA VAL A 847 11.46 -0.39 9.62
C VAL A 847 11.50 1.15 9.53
N LYS A 848 12.70 1.72 9.57
CA LYS A 848 12.95 3.16 9.51
C LYS A 848 13.07 3.66 8.07
N GLU A 849 13.82 2.95 7.22
CA GLU A 849 13.98 3.29 5.81
C GLU A 849 14.26 2.06 4.94
N LEU A 850 13.86 2.13 3.66
CA LEU A 850 14.18 1.15 2.62
C LEU A 850 15.16 1.74 1.60
N PHE A 851 16.10 0.91 1.15
CA PHE A 851 17.14 1.31 0.21
C PHE A 851 17.56 0.17 -0.73
N TYR A 852 18.11 0.52 -1.89
CA TYR A 852 18.66 -0.42 -2.86
C TYR A 852 20.00 0.06 -3.42
N ARG A 853 20.79 -0.86 -3.99
CA ARG A 853 22.01 -0.56 -4.75
C ARG A 853 22.25 -1.59 -5.84
N ILE A 854 23.05 -1.22 -6.84
CA ILE A 854 23.41 -2.07 -7.98
C ILE A 854 24.93 -2.26 -7.96
N ASP A 855 25.39 -3.50 -7.97
CA ASP A 855 26.82 -3.88 -8.01
C ASP A 855 27.70 -3.21 -6.95
N GLY A 856 27.15 -3.05 -5.73
CA GLY A 856 27.88 -2.44 -4.62
C GLY A 856 28.03 -0.93 -4.72
N SER A 857 27.24 -0.26 -5.58
CA SER A 857 27.12 1.20 -5.58
C SER A 857 26.59 1.75 -4.24
N ALA A 858 26.60 3.08 -4.10
CA ALA A 858 26.03 3.70 -2.90
C ALA A 858 24.52 3.41 -2.79
N TRP A 859 24.05 3.13 -1.58
CA TRP A 859 22.64 2.94 -1.28
C TRP A 859 21.80 4.14 -1.76
N GLN A 860 20.70 3.83 -2.44
CA GLN A 860 19.71 4.77 -2.92
C GLN A 860 18.41 4.53 -2.13
N PRO A 861 17.73 5.59 -1.65
CA PRO A 861 16.47 5.42 -0.93
C PRO A 861 15.36 4.93 -1.85
N MET A 862 14.43 4.18 -1.29
CA MET A 862 13.17 3.76 -1.94
C MET A 862 12.01 4.54 -1.33
N TYR A 863 10.93 4.73 -2.11
CA TYR A 863 9.64 5.06 -1.48
C TYR A 863 9.26 3.90 -0.56
N MET A 864 8.73 4.22 0.62
CA MET A 864 8.30 3.25 1.62
C MET A 864 6.93 3.63 2.16
N GLU A 865 6.07 2.63 2.29
CA GLU A 865 4.73 2.75 2.88
C GLU A 865 4.52 1.60 3.86
N LYS A 866 4.06 1.89 5.08
CA LYS A 866 3.69 0.83 6.04
C LYS A 866 2.31 0.29 5.69
N VAL A 867 2.20 -1.03 5.53
CA VAL A 867 0.96 -1.74 5.22
C VAL A 867 0.72 -2.80 6.29
N GLY A 868 -0.21 -2.53 7.20
CA GLY A 868 -0.48 -3.43 8.33
C GLY A 868 0.78 -3.70 9.16
N VAL A 869 1.31 -4.94 9.07
CA VAL A 869 2.51 -5.40 9.77
C VAL A 869 3.77 -5.46 8.91
N TRP A 870 3.72 -5.04 7.65
CA TRP A 870 4.87 -5.00 6.75
C TRP A 870 5.00 -3.62 6.07
N TYR A 871 5.98 -3.48 5.19
CA TYR A 871 6.27 -2.25 4.46
C TYR A 871 6.40 -2.53 2.97
N ASP A 872 5.68 -1.80 2.13
CA ASP A 872 5.82 -1.85 0.69
C ASP A 872 6.85 -0.80 0.24
N GLY A 873 7.76 -1.20 -0.64
CA GLY A 873 8.85 -0.37 -1.16
C GLY A 873 8.80 -0.26 -2.68
N LYS A 874 9.10 0.94 -3.22
CA LYS A 874 9.13 1.18 -4.66
C LYS A 874 10.28 2.06 -5.11
N ALA A 875 10.96 1.67 -6.18
CA ALA A 875 11.95 2.47 -6.89
C ALA A 875 11.83 2.30 -8.41
N ALA A 876 12.32 3.28 -9.16
CA ALA A 876 12.49 3.15 -10.61
C ALA A 876 13.94 2.77 -10.92
N LEU A 877 14.14 1.68 -11.67
CA LEU A 877 15.45 1.27 -12.16
C LEU A 877 15.63 1.78 -13.58
N ASN A 878 16.60 2.67 -13.76
CA ASN A 878 17.04 3.13 -15.08
C ASN A 878 18.16 2.19 -15.57
N ILE A 879 17.78 1.22 -16.39
CA ILE A 879 18.69 0.16 -16.84
C ILE A 879 19.30 0.55 -18.19
N THR A 880 20.62 0.42 -18.29
CA THR A 880 21.32 0.45 -19.58
C THR A 880 21.66 -0.99 -19.97
N PRO A 881 21.02 -1.57 -20.99
CA PRO A 881 21.34 -2.92 -21.45
C PRO A 881 22.82 -3.07 -21.82
N ASP A 882 23.46 -4.13 -21.33
CA ASP A 882 24.85 -4.49 -21.67
C ASP A 882 25.05 -6.01 -21.87
N ASN A 883 23.96 -6.77 -21.75
CA ASN A 883 23.86 -8.23 -21.76
C ASN A 883 24.69 -8.94 -20.69
N ASN A 884 25.02 -8.27 -19.57
CA ASN A 884 25.69 -8.85 -18.41
C ASN A 884 24.73 -9.05 -17.22
N TYR A 885 25.24 -9.76 -16.22
CA TYR A 885 24.55 -10.00 -14.96
C TYR A 885 24.94 -8.97 -13.90
N HIS A 886 23.93 -8.34 -13.32
CA HIS A 886 24.05 -7.33 -12.28
C HIS A 886 23.40 -7.83 -11.00
N LYS A 887 24.02 -7.49 -9.86
CA LYS A 887 23.50 -7.81 -8.54
C LYS A 887 22.79 -6.58 -7.98
N ILE A 888 21.48 -6.68 -7.80
CA ILE A 888 20.68 -5.68 -7.10
C ILE A 888 20.54 -6.13 -5.65
N GLU A 889 21.01 -5.30 -4.72
CA GLU A 889 20.82 -5.49 -3.29
C GLU A 889 19.75 -4.53 -2.80
N VAL A 890 18.83 -5.02 -1.99
CA VAL A 890 17.81 -4.23 -1.29
C VAL A 890 17.94 -4.49 0.19
N GLY A 891 17.77 -3.46 1.00
CA GLY A 891 17.77 -3.59 2.45
C GLY A 891 16.91 -2.55 3.12
N TYR A 892 16.78 -2.71 4.43
CA TYR A 892 16.20 -1.71 5.31
C TYR A 892 17.07 -1.49 6.53
N GLU A 893 16.93 -0.30 7.12
CA GLU A 893 17.42 0.01 8.47
C GLU A 893 16.24 -0.12 9.44
N ALA A 894 16.43 -0.89 10.51
CA ALA A 894 15.50 -0.99 11.62
C ALA A 894 15.64 0.21 12.57
N ALA A 895 14.65 0.43 13.45
CA ALA A 895 14.65 1.55 14.39
C ALA A 895 15.89 1.59 15.32
N ASP A 896 16.50 0.44 15.61
CA ASP A 896 17.73 0.30 16.41
C ASP A 896 19.02 0.53 15.60
N GLY A 897 18.91 0.85 14.31
CA GLY A 897 20.03 1.07 13.39
C GLY A 897 20.61 -0.20 12.77
N THR A 898 20.03 -1.38 13.04
CA THR A 898 20.47 -2.63 12.38
C THR A 898 20.01 -2.66 10.91
N VAL A 899 20.81 -3.29 10.04
CA VAL A 899 20.51 -3.38 8.60
C VAL A 899 20.31 -4.82 8.20
N PHE A 900 19.15 -5.10 7.60
CA PHE A 900 18.85 -6.38 6.95
C PHE A 900 18.81 -6.17 5.43
N SER A 901 19.40 -7.09 4.65
CA SER A 901 19.41 -6.97 3.20
C SER A 901 19.31 -8.31 2.48
N LYS A 902 18.77 -8.27 1.25
CA LYS A 902 18.62 -9.38 0.32
C LYS A 902 19.18 -8.97 -1.04
N ALA A 903 19.89 -9.89 -1.70
CA ALA A 903 20.44 -9.68 -3.02
C ALA A 903 19.71 -10.55 -4.06
N GLN A 904 19.52 -10.00 -5.25
CA GLN A 904 18.97 -10.71 -6.40
C GLN A 904 19.76 -10.38 -7.66
N TRP A 905 20.01 -11.41 -8.49
CA TRP A 905 20.72 -11.26 -9.75
C TRP A 905 19.74 -11.09 -10.92
N TYR A 906 20.11 -10.20 -11.84
CA TYR A 906 19.36 -9.87 -13.04
C TYR A 906 20.29 -9.74 -14.24
N LYS A 907 19.83 -10.13 -15.43
CA LYS A 907 20.50 -9.85 -16.70
C LYS A 907 19.95 -8.54 -17.27
N PHE A 908 20.81 -7.56 -17.53
CA PHE A 908 20.41 -6.30 -18.17
C PHE A 908 20.59 -6.48 -19.68
N ALA A 909 19.51 -6.84 -20.37
CA ALA A 909 19.60 -7.35 -21.74
C ALA A 909 18.83 -6.51 -22.74
N ASP A 910 19.27 -6.55 -24.00
CA ASP A 910 18.56 -5.92 -25.14
C ASP A 910 17.30 -6.72 -25.54
N ASP A 911 17.29 -8.02 -25.21
CA ASP A 911 16.21 -8.99 -25.40
C ASP A 911 16.08 -9.81 -24.10
N LYS A 912 14.86 -10.09 -23.66
CA LYS A 912 14.58 -10.89 -22.45
C LYS A 912 14.94 -12.37 -22.56
N THR A 913 15.43 -12.84 -23.71
CA THR A 913 15.83 -14.24 -23.86
C THR A 913 17.15 -14.57 -23.14
N VAL A 914 17.20 -15.76 -22.53
CA VAL A 914 18.41 -16.40 -22.01
C VAL A 914 18.59 -17.76 -22.67
N THR A 915 19.82 -18.23 -22.69
CA THR A 915 20.13 -19.61 -23.08
C THR A 915 19.79 -20.59 -21.96
N ILE A 916 19.51 -21.84 -22.31
CA ILE A 916 19.22 -22.89 -21.32
C ILE A 916 20.45 -23.13 -20.42
N GLN A 917 21.67 -23.05 -20.96
CA GLN A 917 22.88 -23.16 -20.14
C GLN A 917 23.00 -22.04 -19.11
N GLU A 918 22.60 -20.81 -19.43
CA GLU A 918 22.58 -19.71 -18.45
C GLU A 918 21.62 -19.98 -17.28
N ILE A 919 20.49 -20.67 -17.53
CA ILE A 919 19.59 -21.11 -16.45
C ILE A 919 20.32 -22.07 -15.51
N TYR A 920 21.08 -23.03 -16.05
CA TYR A 920 21.84 -23.99 -15.24
C TYR A 920 23.00 -23.34 -14.47
N ASP A 921 23.78 -22.48 -15.13
CA ASP A 921 24.96 -21.82 -14.54
C ASP A 921 24.58 -20.91 -13.36
N HIS A 922 23.31 -20.49 -13.28
CA HIS A 922 22.79 -19.57 -12.28
C HIS A 922 21.50 -20.05 -11.62
N PHE A 923 21.25 -21.36 -11.64
CA PHE A 923 19.97 -21.94 -11.21
C PHE A 923 19.53 -21.48 -9.82
N ASP A 924 20.42 -21.60 -8.82
CA ASP A 924 20.11 -21.19 -7.43
C ASP A 924 19.75 -19.69 -7.31
N LYS A 925 20.25 -18.86 -8.22
CA LYS A 925 19.96 -17.41 -8.25
C LYS A 925 18.66 -17.10 -8.97
N PHE A 926 18.23 -17.98 -9.88
CA PHE A 926 17.05 -17.79 -10.72
C PHE A 926 15.86 -18.62 -10.28
N HIS A 927 16.04 -19.54 -9.34
CA HIS A 927 14.96 -20.38 -8.81
C HIS A 927 13.80 -19.49 -8.34
N GLY A 928 12.60 -19.79 -8.84
CA GLY A 928 11.39 -19.01 -8.59
C GLY A 928 11.21 -17.75 -9.42
N ARG A 929 12.04 -17.53 -10.44
CA ARG A 929 11.99 -16.36 -11.32
C ARG A 929 11.66 -16.79 -12.73
N TYR A 930 11.07 -15.87 -13.51
CA TYR A 930 10.72 -16.16 -14.89
C TYR A 930 11.93 -16.02 -15.82
N ALA A 931 12.17 -17.04 -16.63
CA ALA A 931 13.12 -17.04 -17.72
C ALA A 931 12.39 -17.19 -19.04
N THR A 932 12.84 -16.47 -20.06
CA THR A 932 12.35 -16.65 -21.44
C THR A 932 13.42 -17.35 -22.25
N VAL A 933 13.11 -18.49 -22.86
CA VAL A 933 14.02 -19.27 -23.70
C VAL A 933 13.52 -19.34 -25.12
N ARG A 934 14.45 -19.28 -26.08
CA ARG A 934 14.17 -19.59 -27.49
C ARG A 934 14.77 -20.95 -27.80
N ALA A 935 13.92 -21.94 -28.03
CA ALA A 935 14.35 -23.33 -28.11
C ALA A 935 13.48 -24.16 -29.06
N THR A 936 13.89 -25.41 -29.27
CA THR A 936 13.18 -26.42 -30.04
C THR A 936 12.65 -27.51 -29.11
N VAL A 937 11.40 -27.93 -29.29
CA VAL A 937 10.87 -29.14 -28.64
C VAL A 937 11.55 -30.38 -29.22
N THR A 938 12.39 -31.08 -28.47
CA THR A 938 13.09 -32.29 -28.93
C THR A 938 12.32 -33.57 -28.67
N ALA A 939 11.47 -33.54 -27.66
CA ALA A 939 10.48 -34.56 -27.34
C ALA A 939 9.29 -33.93 -26.60
N ALA A 940 8.09 -34.49 -26.77
CA ALA A 940 6.90 -34.09 -26.03
C ALA A 940 6.31 -35.27 -25.24
N PHE A 941 6.82 -35.58 -24.05
CA PHE A 941 6.35 -36.74 -23.27
C PHE A 941 4.99 -36.48 -22.59
N VAL A 942 4.34 -37.57 -22.13
CA VAL A 942 3.07 -37.54 -21.36
C VAL A 942 1.99 -36.69 -22.06
N ASP A 943 1.68 -37.02 -23.32
CA ASP A 943 0.72 -36.28 -24.16
C ASP A 943 0.97 -34.75 -24.22
N GLY A 944 2.25 -34.36 -24.19
CA GLY A 944 2.66 -32.96 -24.26
C GLY A 944 2.54 -32.20 -22.94
N GLN A 945 2.37 -32.87 -21.79
CA GLN A 945 2.47 -32.25 -20.47
C GLN A 945 3.92 -32.00 -20.05
N MET A 946 4.87 -32.72 -20.64
CA MET A 946 6.30 -32.60 -20.33
C MET A 946 7.12 -32.44 -21.62
N PRO A 947 7.05 -31.27 -22.30
CA PRO A 947 7.94 -31.00 -23.41
C PRO A 947 9.40 -30.86 -22.92
N VAL A 948 10.32 -31.38 -23.72
CA VAL A 948 11.75 -31.21 -23.56
C VAL A 948 12.20 -30.19 -24.58
N LEU A 949 12.78 -29.10 -24.11
CA LEU A 949 13.31 -28.02 -24.92
C LEU A 949 14.82 -28.16 -25.06
N GLN A 950 15.34 -27.87 -26.24
CA GLN A 950 16.77 -27.81 -26.48
C GLN A 950 17.12 -26.60 -27.35
N ASP A 951 18.15 -25.87 -26.96
CA ASP A 951 18.80 -24.82 -27.76
C ASP A 951 20.21 -25.27 -28.18
N GLU A 952 21.03 -24.36 -28.69
CA GLU A 952 22.41 -24.69 -29.10
C GLU A 952 23.34 -25.00 -27.91
N THR A 953 22.92 -24.69 -26.68
CA THR A 953 23.73 -24.73 -25.46
C THR A 953 23.42 -25.93 -24.58
N ALA A 954 22.14 -26.23 -24.34
CA ALA A 954 21.69 -27.27 -23.42
C ALA A 954 20.23 -27.69 -23.69
N GLY A 955 19.75 -28.68 -22.94
CA GLY A 955 18.35 -29.10 -22.93
C GLY A 955 17.73 -28.94 -21.53
N ILE A 956 16.43 -28.72 -21.45
CA ILE A 956 15.68 -28.59 -20.19
C ILE A 956 14.26 -29.14 -20.37
N THR A 957 13.71 -29.78 -19.34
CA THR A 957 12.31 -30.18 -19.34
C THR A 957 11.42 -29.04 -18.82
N VAL A 958 10.20 -28.96 -19.35
CA VAL A 958 9.18 -28.02 -18.88
C VAL A 958 8.00 -28.80 -18.36
N TRP A 959 7.60 -28.56 -17.12
CA TRP A 959 6.32 -29.03 -16.60
C TRP A 959 5.22 -28.08 -17.11
N ALA A 960 4.29 -28.63 -17.90
CA ALA A 960 3.14 -27.91 -18.46
C ALA A 960 1.81 -28.60 -18.10
N GLY A 961 1.83 -29.56 -17.17
CA GLY A 961 0.65 -30.34 -16.79
C GLY A 961 -0.46 -29.50 -16.15
N GLU A 962 -0.09 -28.44 -15.44
CA GLU A 962 -0.99 -27.50 -14.75
C GLU A 962 -1.38 -26.29 -15.64
N CYS A 963 -0.78 -26.16 -16.83
CA CYS A 963 -1.12 -25.11 -17.79
C CYS A 963 -2.40 -25.47 -18.57
N ALA A 964 -3.52 -24.87 -18.14
CA ALA A 964 -4.76 -24.91 -18.90
C ALA A 964 -4.59 -24.21 -20.26
N GLY A 965 -5.27 -24.73 -21.30
CA GLY A 965 -5.23 -24.13 -22.63
C GLY A 965 -3.88 -24.19 -23.36
N ARG A 966 -2.87 -24.91 -22.83
CA ARG A 966 -1.53 -25.00 -23.44
C ARG A 966 -1.59 -25.45 -24.91
N PRO A 967 -0.69 -24.95 -25.78
CA PRO A 967 -0.60 -25.44 -27.15
C PRO A 967 -0.14 -26.90 -27.18
N ALA A 968 -0.50 -27.62 -28.24
CA ALA A 968 0.06 -28.94 -28.51
C ALA A 968 1.55 -28.82 -28.88
N PHE A 969 2.40 -29.51 -28.13
CA PHE A 969 3.84 -29.58 -28.37
C PHE A 969 4.18 -30.73 -29.33
N TYR A 970 4.99 -30.45 -30.35
CA TYR A 970 5.44 -31.44 -31.33
C TYR A 970 6.95 -31.48 -31.45
N ASP A 971 7.50 -32.68 -31.63
CA ASP A 971 8.91 -32.88 -31.87
C ASP A 971 9.38 -32.06 -33.10
N GLY A 972 10.44 -31.27 -32.90
CA GLY A 972 11.02 -30.34 -33.87
C GLY A 972 10.45 -28.93 -33.81
N GLN A 973 9.36 -28.68 -33.07
CA GLN A 973 8.70 -27.36 -33.05
C GLN A 973 9.58 -26.29 -32.40
N GLY A 974 9.91 -25.24 -33.15
CA GLY A 974 10.57 -24.04 -32.63
C GLY A 974 9.60 -23.12 -31.89
N LEU A 975 9.98 -22.65 -30.71
CA LEU A 975 9.18 -21.78 -29.86
C LEU A 975 10.03 -20.79 -29.05
N ILE A 976 9.37 -19.74 -28.58
CA ILE A 976 9.81 -18.92 -27.44
C ILE A 976 8.88 -19.26 -26.28
N LEU A 977 9.45 -19.67 -25.15
CA LEU A 977 8.70 -20.03 -23.95
C LEU A 977 9.20 -19.22 -22.78
N ARG A 978 8.29 -18.57 -22.07
CA ARG A 978 8.53 -17.95 -20.77
C ARG A 978 8.01 -18.90 -19.68
N GLY A 979 8.86 -19.23 -18.72
CA GLY A 979 8.52 -20.16 -17.65
C GLY A 979 9.32 -19.88 -16.39
N LYS A 980 8.80 -20.28 -15.25
CA LYS A 980 9.48 -20.10 -13.96
C LYS A 980 10.57 -21.15 -13.82
N VAL A 981 11.78 -20.75 -13.46
CA VAL A 981 12.87 -21.68 -13.15
C VAL A 981 12.50 -22.40 -11.87
N ALA A 982 12.43 -23.72 -11.92
CA ALA A 982 11.77 -24.55 -10.91
C ALA A 982 12.50 -25.87 -10.72
N THR A 983 12.18 -26.58 -9.64
CA THR A 983 12.58 -27.98 -9.46
C THR A 983 11.38 -28.90 -9.61
N ASP A 984 11.61 -30.14 -10.04
CA ASP A 984 10.60 -31.19 -9.99
C ASP A 984 10.47 -31.76 -8.57
N GLY A 985 9.49 -32.63 -8.33
CA GLY A 985 9.31 -33.25 -7.01
C GLY A 985 10.43 -34.21 -6.56
N ASN A 986 11.51 -34.34 -7.33
CA ASN A 986 12.72 -35.09 -7.00
C ASN A 986 13.97 -34.18 -6.89
N GLY A 987 13.83 -32.86 -7.08
CA GLY A 987 14.90 -31.87 -7.04
C GLY A 987 15.65 -31.68 -8.35
N LEU A 988 15.13 -32.17 -9.48
CA LEU A 988 15.72 -31.95 -10.81
C LEU A 988 15.34 -30.57 -11.37
N GLN A 989 16.30 -29.93 -12.01
CA GLN A 989 16.16 -28.58 -12.56
C GLN A 989 15.29 -28.59 -13.82
N GLN A 990 14.21 -27.79 -13.81
CA GLN A 990 13.23 -27.70 -14.88
C GLN A 990 12.69 -26.26 -15.03
N MET A 991 11.78 -26.06 -15.98
CA MET A 991 10.93 -24.86 -16.01
C MET A 991 9.47 -25.24 -15.76
N HIS A 992 8.70 -24.34 -15.15
CA HIS A 992 7.26 -24.48 -14.97
C HIS A 992 6.53 -23.49 -15.89
N LEU A 993 5.61 -24.00 -16.70
CA LEU A 993 4.72 -23.21 -17.55
C LEU A 993 3.31 -23.20 -16.93
N ASN A 994 2.79 -22.02 -16.62
CA ASN A 994 1.52 -21.86 -15.89
C ASN A 994 0.45 -21.12 -16.68
N ASP A 995 0.84 -20.48 -17.78
CA ASP A 995 -0.07 -19.73 -18.63
C ASP A 995 0.33 -19.93 -20.10
N ALA A 996 -0.65 -20.30 -20.91
CA ALA A 996 -0.48 -20.64 -22.32
C ALA A 996 -0.02 -19.45 -23.17
N GLU A 997 -0.31 -18.20 -22.77
CA GLU A 997 0.14 -16.99 -23.47
C GLU A 997 1.67 -16.81 -23.40
N ASN A 998 2.33 -17.46 -22.44
CA ASN A 998 3.78 -17.48 -22.33
C ASN A 998 4.48 -18.35 -23.39
N VAL A 999 3.73 -18.94 -24.34
CA VAL A 999 4.28 -19.74 -25.44
C VAL A 999 4.00 -19.10 -26.79
N GLN A 1000 5.06 -18.74 -27.50
CA GLN A 1000 4.99 -18.25 -28.88
C GLN A 1000 5.65 -19.24 -29.85
N ILE A 1001 4.88 -19.76 -30.80
CA ILE A 1001 5.40 -20.65 -31.85
C ILE A 1001 6.09 -19.83 -32.94
N THR A 1002 7.37 -20.11 -33.23
CA THR A 1002 8.19 -19.28 -34.14
C THR A 1002 8.48 -19.89 -35.52
N GLY A 1003 8.17 -21.17 -35.73
CA GLY A 1003 8.15 -21.80 -37.07
C GLY A 1003 9.36 -22.67 -37.48
N THR A 1004 9.12 -23.41 -38.57
CA THR A 1004 9.77 -24.61 -39.19
C THR A 1004 10.36 -25.67 -38.25
N PRO A 1005 9.82 -26.91 -38.27
CA PRO A 1005 10.36 -28.00 -37.49
C PRO A 1005 11.85 -28.26 -37.79
N TRP A 1006 12.70 -28.12 -36.79
CA TRP A 1006 14.11 -28.48 -36.86
C TRP A 1006 14.39 -29.38 -35.68
N LEU A 1007 14.81 -30.62 -35.91
CA LEU A 1007 15.27 -31.50 -34.83
C LEU A 1007 16.80 -31.46 -34.80
N PRO A 1008 17.44 -31.26 -33.64
CA PRO A 1008 18.89 -31.37 -33.52
C PRO A 1008 19.32 -32.79 -33.90
N THR A 1009 20.53 -32.93 -34.47
CA THR A 1009 21.13 -34.25 -34.70
C THR A 1009 21.51 -34.84 -33.33
N PRO A 1010 21.19 -36.12 -33.04
CA PRO A 1010 21.48 -36.68 -31.73
C PRO A 1010 22.99 -36.74 -31.50
N LYS A 1011 23.43 -36.29 -30.33
CA LYS A 1011 24.85 -36.29 -29.96
C LYS A 1011 25.30 -37.72 -29.63
N ALA A 1012 26.26 -38.24 -30.39
CA ALA A 1012 26.85 -39.56 -30.09
C ALA A 1012 27.70 -39.49 -28.81
N LEU A 1013 27.44 -40.37 -27.85
CA LEU A 1013 28.06 -40.40 -26.52
C LEU A 1013 28.47 -41.82 -26.11
N GLU A 1014 29.48 -41.90 -25.25
CA GLU A 1014 29.77 -43.08 -24.44
C GLU A 1014 28.81 -43.13 -23.23
N ILE A 1015 28.52 -44.31 -22.68
CA ILE A 1015 27.56 -44.48 -21.57
C ILE A 1015 27.86 -43.56 -20.37
N GLN A 1016 29.11 -43.51 -19.89
CA GLN A 1016 29.55 -42.61 -18.81
C GLN A 1016 29.25 -41.11 -19.04
N ALA A 1017 29.12 -40.68 -20.30
CA ALA A 1017 28.92 -39.28 -20.61
C ALA A 1017 27.43 -38.89 -20.59
N VAL A 1018 26.50 -39.85 -20.65
CA VAL A 1018 25.05 -39.58 -20.78
C VAL A 1018 24.53 -38.68 -19.67
N GLY A 1019 24.94 -38.92 -18.42
CA GLY A 1019 24.53 -38.09 -17.27
C GLY A 1019 25.01 -36.64 -17.32
N SER A 1020 25.97 -36.28 -18.17
CA SER A 1020 26.40 -34.88 -18.39
C SER A 1020 25.62 -34.15 -19.49
N TYR A 1021 24.67 -34.83 -20.14
CA TYR A 1021 23.88 -34.30 -21.26
C TYR A 1021 22.37 -34.41 -21.01
N LEU A 1022 21.94 -34.35 -19.75
CA LEU A 1022 20.52 -34.44 -19.37
C LEU A 1022 19.65 -33.50 -20.21
N TYR A 1023 18.48 -34.01 -20.58
CA TYR A 1023 17.45 -33.39 -21.42
C TYR A 1023 17.88 -33.04 -22.85
N GLN A 1024 19.03 -33.52 -23.30
CA GLN A 1024 19.47 -33.37 -24.69
C GLN A 1024 19.18 -34.62 -25.50
N PHE A 1025 19.00 -34.42 -26.81
CA PHE A 1025 18.86 -35.52 -27.76
C PHE A 1025 20.23 -36.16 -28.04
N VAL A 1026 20.40 -37.40 -27.59
CA VAL A 1026 21.66 -38.14 -27.59
C VAL A 1026 21.52 -39.48 -28.30
N LYS A 1027 22.66 -40.13 -28.55
CA LYS A 1027 22.73 -41.49 -29.08
C LYS A 1027 23.90 -42.26 -28.47
N VAL A 1028 23.66 -43.51 -28.09
CA VAL A 1028 24.71 -44.50 -27.75
C VAL A 1028 24.75 -45.57 -28.84
N GLU A 1029 25.94 -46.00 -29.22
CA GLU A 1029 26.14 -46.91 -30.35
C GLU A 1029 26.83 -48.21 -29.94
N ASN A 1030 26.48 -49.30 -30.62
CA ASN A 1030 27.08 -50.62 -30.45
C ASN A 1030 27.02 -51.16 -29.01
N VAL A 1031 25.92 -50.89 -28.31
CA VAL A 1031 25.69 -51.33 -26.92
C VAL A 1031 24.89 -52.65 -26.90
N LYS A 1032 25.17 -53.51 -25.92
CA LYS A 1032 24.61 -54.85 -25.81
C LYS A 1032 23.43 -54.87 -24.83
N VAL A 1033 22.27 -55.38 -25.22
CA VAL A 1033 21.13 -55.58 -24.31
C VAL A 1033 21.47 -56.64 -23.26
N THR A 1034 21.31 -56.32 -21.98
CA THR A 1034 21.66 -57.21 -20.86
C THR A 1034 20.45 -57.67 -20.04
N GLU A 1035 19.43 -56.83 -19.89
CA GLU A 1035 18.21 -57.08 -19.11
C GLU A 1035 17.04 -56.36 -19.78
N ALA A 1036 15.80 -56.86 -19.68
CA ALA A 1036 14.60 -56.25 -20.27
C ALA A 1036 13.34 -56.56 -19.45
N SER A 1037 12.42 -55.59 -19.37
CA SER A 1037 11.10 -55.65 -18.74
C SER A 1037 10.04 -55.04 -19.68
N GLU A 1038 8.79 -54.93 -19.21
CA GLU A 1038 7.67 -54.42 -20.03
C GLU A 1038 7.84 -52.96 -20.47
N TYR A 1039 8.50 -52.12 -19.66
CA TYR A 1039 8.63 -50.69 -19.91
C TYR A 1039 10.06 -50.19 -19.94
N GLU A 1040 11.08 -51.03 -19.72
CA GLU A 1040 12.48 -50.61 -19.67
C GLU A 1040 13.45 -51.77 -19.97
N PHE A 1041 14.69 -51.46 -20.32
CA PHE A 1041 15.74 -52.45 -20.50
C PHE A 1041 17.14 -51.86 -20.25
N TYR A 1042 18.12 -52.70 -19.92
CA TYR A 1042 19.50 -52.27 -19.69
C TYR A 1042 20.41 -52.61 -20.85
N VAL A 1043 21.30 -51.69 -21.20
CA VAL A 1043 22.37 -51.88 -22.19
C VAL A 1043 23.75 -51.79 -21.54
N GLU A 1044 24.73 -52.47 -22.11
CA GLU A 1044 26.12 -52.50 -21.65
C GLU A 1044 27.09 -52.20 -22.80
N ASP A 1045 28.07 -51.32 -22.57
CA ASP A 1045 29.12 -51.02 -23.55
C ASP A 1045 30.28 -52.06 -23.53
N GLY A 1046 31.28 -51.86 -24.40
CA GLY A 1046 32.47 -52.72 -24.44
C GLY A 1046 33.37 -52.63 -23.19
N LEU A 1047 33.10 -51.70 -22.27
CA LEU A 1047 33.83 -51.49 -21.02
C LEU A 1047 33.07 -52.02 -19.79
N GLY A 1048 31.86 -52.57 -19.98
CA GLY A 1048 31.03 -53.12 -18.91
C GLY A 1048 30.20 -52.07 -18.16
N GLN A 1049 30.08 -50.85 -18.68
CA GLN A 1049 29.21 -49.84 -18.10
C GLN A 1049 27.78 -50.09 -18.51
N LYS A 1050 26.84 -49.94 -17.57
CA LYS A 1050 25.41 -50.15 -17.81
C LYS A 1050 24.66 -48.82 -17.92
N LEU A 1051 23.62 -48.81 -18.75
CA LEU A 1051 22.69 -47.69 -18.92
C LEU A 1051 21.26 -48.23 -19.00
N LEU A 1052 20.33 -47.59 -18.29
CA LEU A 1052 18.90 -47.87 -18.39
C LEU A 1052 18.31 -47.17 -19.62
N ILE A 1053 17.47 -47.89 -20.36
CA ILE A 1053 16.66 -47.34 -21.45
C ILE A 1053 15.19 -47.47 -21.03
N TYR A 1054 14.55 -46.35 -20.77
CA TYR A 1054 13.15 -46.30 -20.35
C TYR A 1054 12.24 -46.10 -21.57
N THR A 1055 11.31 -47.02 -21.77
CA THR A 1055 10.43 -47.10 -22.96
C THR A 1055 8.94 -46.89 -22.66
N GLY A 1056 8.59 -46.60 -21.40
CA GLY A 1056 7.20 -46.41 -20.98
C GLY A 1056 6.46 -45.28 -21.70
N ASP A 1057 7.18 -44.24 -22.13
CA ASP A 1057 6.62 -43.07 -22.83
C ASP A 1057 6.89 -43.07 -24.36
N VAL A 1058 7.36 -44.19 -24.92
CA VAL A 1058 7.62 -44.32 -26.36
C VAL A 1058 6.30 -44.30 -27.14
N ARG A 1059 6.28 -43.61 -28.28
CA ARG A 1059 5.08 -43.45 -29.11
C ARG A 1059 5.30 -44.04 -30.51
N PRO A 1060 4.49 -45.02 -30.97
CA PRO A 1060 3.55 -45.80 -30.18
C PRO A 1060 4.26 -46.66 -29.13
N ALA A 1061 3.51 -47.15 -28.13
CA ALA A 1061 4.04 -47.94 -27.02
C ALA A 1061 4.99 -49.05 -27.49
N TYR A 1062 6.15 -49.13 -26.85
CA TYR A 1062 7.20 -50.09 -27.17
C TYR A 1062 7.43 -51.01 -25.97
N ASN A 1063 7.15 -52.30 -26.14
CA ASN A 1063 7.46 -53.31 -25.13
C ASN A 1063 8.81 -53.98 -25.47
N PRO A 1064 9.88 -53.77 -24.68
CA PRO A 1064 11.18 -54.37 -24.93
C PRO A 1064 11.14 -55.90 -25.03
N LEU A 1065 10.28 -56.57 -24.25
CA LEU A 1065 10.16 -58.03 -24.24
C LEU A 1065 9.65 -58.62 -25.58
N ASP A 1066 8.88 -57.83 -26.33
CA ASP A 1066 8.33 -58.25 -27.62
C ASP A 1066 9.29 -57.98 -28.79
N ASN A 1067 10.25 -57.07 -28.61
CA ASN A 1067 11.03 -56.48 -29.69
C ASN A 1067 12.54 -56.73 -29.62
N LEU A 1068 13.10 -57.05 -28.44
CA LEU A 1068 14.54 -57.22 -28.21
C LEU A 1068 14.86 -58.58 -27.60
N LYS A 1069 16.08 -59.07 -27.85
CA LYS A 1069 16.64 -60.25 -27.18
C LYS A 1069 17.86 -59.85 -26.36
N ILE A 1070 18.01 -60.47 -25.19
CA ILE A 1070 19.24 -60.36 -24.40
C ILE A 1070 20.43 -60.79 -25.27
N GLY A 1071 21.42 -59.91 -25.38
CA GLY A 1071 22.61 -60.09 -26.21
C GLY A 1071 22.57 -59.36 -27.57
N ASP A 1072 21.44 -58.78 -27.98
CA ASP A 1072 21.37 -57.96 -29.18
C ASP A 1072 22.31 -56.76 -29.06
N ILE A 1073 23.06 -56.46 -30.13
CA ILE A 1073 23.84 -55.22 -30.24
C ILE A 1073 22.95 -54.19 -30.92
N ILE A 1074 22.79 -53.03 -30.30
CA ILE A 1074 21.87 -52.00 -30.76
C ILE A 1074 22.54 -50.62 -30.74
N ASN A 1075 21.96 -49.69 -31.49
CA ASN A 1075 22.14 -48.26 -31.35
C ASN A 1075 20.85 -47.68 -30.78
N VAL A 1076 20.95 -46.82 -29.77
CA VAL A 1076 19.78 -46.18 -29.15
C VAL A 1076 19.96 -44.68 -29.23
N SER A 1077 19.02 -43.97 -29.85
CA SER A 1077 18.82 -42.53 -29.70
C SER A 1077 17.69 -42.21 -28.73
N GLY A 1078 17.67 -41.01 -28.19
CA GLY A 1078 16.62 -40.58 -27.27
C GLY A 1078 17.02 -39.37 -26.46
N ILE A 1079 16.16 -38.95 -25.54
CA ILE A 1079 16.47 -37.89 -24.60
C ILE A 1079 17.25 -38.49 -23.42
N ALA A 1080 18.42 -37.95 -23.11
CA ALA A 1080 19.11 -38.30 -21.87
C ALA A 1080 18.28 -37.80 -20.67
N TRP A 1081 18.07 -38.64 -19.67
CA TRP A 1081 17.23 -38.34 -18.52
C TRP A 1081 17.90 -38.79 -17.22
N SER A 1082 17.32 -38.38 -16.09
CA SER A 1082 17.76 -38.80 -14.75
C SER A 1082 16.55 -39.20 -13.92
N TYR A 1083 16.58 -40.39 -13.34
CA TYR A 1083 15.59 -40.83 -12.38
C TYR A 1083 16.29 -41.28 -11.10
N LEU A 1084 15.92 -40.65 -9.98
CA LEU A 1084 16.56 -40.87 -8.66
C LEU A 1084 18.10 -40.73 -8.66
N GLY A 1085 18.64 -39.91 -9.56
CA GLY A 1085 20.08 -39.65 -9.67
C GLY A 1085 20.85 -40.61 -10.58
N GLU A 1086 20.17 -41.59 -11.20
CA GLU A 1086 20.76 -42.49 -12.19
C GLU A 1086 20.43 -42.03 -13.60
N ALA A 1087 21.42 -42.04 -14.49
CA ALA A 1087 21.26 -41.62 -15.88
C ALA A 1087 20.56 -42.69 -16.71
N GLU A 1088 19.64 -42.26 -17.57
CA GLU A 1088 18.91 -43.12 -18.50
C GLU A 1088 18.74 -42.44 -19.87
N ILE A 1089 18.28 -43.20 -20.88
CA ILE A 1089 17.82 -42.63 -22.16
C ILE A 1089 16.36 -43.00 -22.34
N CYS A 1090 15.54 -42.00 -22.68
CA CYS A 1090 14.14 -42.15 -23.05
C CYS A 1090 13.99 -42.02 -24.58
N PRO A 1091 13.84 -43.12 -25.32
CA PRO A 1091 13.56 -43.08 -26.76
C PRO A 1091 12.20 -42.41 -27.02
N ARG A 1092 12.05 -41.74 -28.16
CA ARG A 1092 10.79 -41.04 -28.48
C ARG A 1092 9.87 -41.93 -29.30
N PHE A 1093 10.46 -42.67 -30.23
CA PHE A 1093 9.77 -43.59 -31.13
C PHE A 1093 10.49 -44.95 -31.17
N PRO A 1094 9.82 -46.05 -31.55
CA PRO A 1094 10.47 -47.34 -31.76
C PRO A 1094 11.69 -47.28 -32.70
N GLU A 1095 11.68 -46.36 -33.68
CA GLU A 1095 12.76 -46.15 -34.64
C GLU A 1095 14.05 -45.60 -34.02
N ASP A 1096 13.98 -45.06 -32.80
CA ASP A 1096 15.16 -44.64 -32.04
C ASP A 1096 15.96 -45.85 -31.51
N ILE A 1097 15.43 -47.07 -31.57
CA ILE A 1097 16.10 -48.32 -31.16
C ILE A 1097 16.41 -49.17 -32.41
N VAL A 1098 17.69 -49.25 -32.79
CA VAL A 1098 18.12 -49.91 -34.03
C VAL A 1098 19.07 -51.07 -33.74
N THR A 1099 18.66 -52.30 -34.07
CA THR A 1099 19.55 -53.48 -33.97
C THR A 1099 20.66 -53.44 -35.02
N VAL A 1100 21.91 -53.59 -34.57
CA VAL A 1100 23.11 -53.69 -35.40
C VAL A 1100 23.25 -55.13 -35.91
N THR A 1101 22.85 -55.38 -37.16
CA THR A 1101 23.11 -56.67 -37.82
C THR A 1101 24.60 -56.78 -38.16
N GLN A 1102 25.29 -57.83 -37.67
CA GLN A 1102 26.61 -58.19 -38.18
C GLN A 1102 26.53 -58.43 -39.70
N ALA A 1103 27.44 -57.79 -40.43
CA ALA A 1103 27.44 -57.68 -41.88
C ALA A 1103 27.11 -58.99 -42.63
N GLY A 1104 25.96 -58.97 -43.30
CA GLY A 1104 25.72 -59.64 -44.56
C GLY A 1104 24.90 -58.66 -45.41
N GLU A 1105 25.56 -57.98 -46.36
CA GLU A 1105 24.94 -56.98 -47.24
C GLU A 1105 23.61 -57.48 -47.86
N PRO A 1106 22.51 -56.71 -47.74
CA PRO A 1106 21.51 -56.65 -48.77
C PRO A 1106 21.86 -55.51 -49.74
N ALA A 1107 21.98 -55.83 -51.02
CA ALA A 1107 22.22 -54.87 -52.08
C ALA A 1107 21.14 -53.78 -52.09
N GLN A 1108 21.53 -52.52 -51.86
CA GLN A 1108 20.69 -51.36 -52.16
C GLN A 1108 20.75 -51.14 -53.68
N GLU A 1109 19.71 -51.55 -54.40
CA GLU A 1109 19.56 -51.25 -55.83
C GLU A 1109 19.48 -49.73 -56.04
N THR A 1110 20.56 -49.13 -56.55
CA THR A 1110 20.67 -47.68 -56.83
C THR A 1110 20.08 -47.35 -58.21
N ALA A 1111 19.18 -46.37 -58.28
CA ALA A 1111 18.76 -45.78 -59.56
C ALA A 1111 19.89 -44.89 -60.12
N ILE A 1112 20.06 -44.81 -61.44
CA ILE A 1112 21.11 -44.00 -62.09
C ILE A 1112 20.51 -43.09 -63.16
N ILE A 1113 20.97 -41.84 -63.23
CA ILE A 1113 20.71 -40.91 -64.34
C ILE A 1113 21.74 -41.17 -65.45
N ASP A 1114 21.33 -41.83 -66.52
CA ASP A 1114 22.22 -42.29 -67.59
C ASP A 1114 22.62 -41.13 -68.53
N TRP A 1115 21.73 -40.17 -68.78
CA TRP A 1115 22.00 -39.06 -69.70
C TRP A 1115 21.22 -37.78 -69.37
N LEU A 1116 21.86 -36.63 -69.63
CA LEU A 1116 21.29 -35.29 -69.54
C LEU A 1116 21.74 -34.49 -70.77
N GLY A 1117 20.83 -33.78 -71.43
CA GLY A 1117 21.16 -32.96 -72.58
C GLY A 1117 20.02 -32.10 -73.09
N ILE A 1118 20.28 -31.36 -74.17
CA ILE A 1118 19.40 -30.28 -74.67
C ILE A 1118 18.95 -30.62 -76.09
N TYR A 1119 17.70 -30.30 -76.40
CA TYR A 1119 17.12 -30.41 -77.73
C TYR A 1119 16.55 -29.07 -78.18
N ASP A 1120 16.60 -28.80 -79.49
CA ASP A 1120 15.97 -27.62 -80.09
C ASP A 1120 14.44 -27.78 -80.25
N ASP A 1121 13.80 -26.75 -80.78
CA ASP A 1121 12.36 -26.68 -81.04
C ASP A 1121 11.87 -27.70 -82.09
N GLN A 1122 12.81 -28.36 -82.80
CA GLN A 1122 12.53 -29.46 -83.72
C GLN A 1122 12.86 -30.84 -83.13
N GLN A 1123 13.13 -30.90 -81.82
CA GLN A 1123 13.48 -32.12 -81.09
C GLN A 1123 14.75 -32.80 -81.62
N LYS A 1124 15.75 -32.01 -82.06
CA LYS A 1124 17.10 -32.51 -82.37
C LYS A 1124 18.11 -32.13 -81.28
N ALA A 1125 19.02 -33.05 -80.97
CA ALA A 1125 20.05 -32.82 -79.96
C ALA A 1125 20.89 -31.58 -80.29
N TYR A 1126 20.97 -30.66 -79.34
CA TYR A 1126 21.61 -29.36 -79.49
C TYR A 1126 22.83 -29.27 -78.57
N GLN A 1127 23.95 -28.78 -79.11
CA GLN A 1127 25.25 -28.72 -78.43
C GLN A 1127 25.92 -27.33 -78.59
N GLY A 1128 25.22 -26.35 -79.17
CA GLY A 1128 25.71 -24.98 -79.33
C GLY A 1128 25.30 -24.07 -78.17
N PRO A 1129 25.78 -22.80 -78.14
CA PRO A 1129 25.31 -21.84 -77.16
C PRO A 1129 23.82 -21.56 -77.37
N LEU A 1130 23.05 -21.63 -76.29
CA LEU A 1130 21.63 -21.30 -76.29
C LEU A 1130 21.44 -19.80 -76.57
N LYS A 1131 20.27 -19.39 -77.04
CA LYS A 1131 19.96 -17.97 -77.24
C LYS A 1131 18.91 -17.49 -76.27
N ALA A 1132 19.15 -16.32 -75.67
CA ALA A 1132 18.18 -15.69 -74.80
C ALA A 1132 16.85 -15.47 -75.55
N GLY A 1133 15.73 -15.84 -74.92
CA GLY A 1133 14.40 -15.73 -75.50
C GLY A 1133 14.02 -16.82 -76.52
N LYS A 1134 14.87 -17.80 -76.84
CA LYS A 1134 14.49 -18.99 -77.64
C LYS A 1134 14.22 -20.19 -76.74
N SER A 1135 13.15 -20.95 -76.99
CA SER A 1135 12.82 -22.14 -76.20
C SER A 1135 13.60 -23.39 -76.65
N TYR A 1136 14.02 -24.19 -75.67
CA TYR A 1136 14.73 -25.45 -75.83
C TYR A 1136 14.10 -26.50 -74.90
N TYR A 1137 14.26 -27.77 -75.24
CA TYR A 1137 13.86 -28.88 -74.36
C TYR A 1137 15.06 -29.41 -73.61
N LEU A 1138 15.01 -29.35 -72.29
CA LEU A 1138 16.01 -29.97 -71.42
C LEU A 1138 15.53 -31.38 -71.10
N VAL A 1139 16.34 -32.39 -71.41
CA VAL A 1139 15.92 -33.79 -71.38
C VAL A 1139 16.86 -34.62 -70.51
N CYS A 1140 16.27 -35.35 -69.56
CA CYS A 1140 16.95 -36.25 -68.65
C CYS A 1140 16.45 -37.69 -68.85
N LYS A 1141 17.39 -38.64 -68.90
CA LYS A 1141 17.12 -40.07 -69.16
C LYS A 1141 17.66 -40.92 -68.02
N PRO A 1142 16.79 -41.38 -67.11
CA PRO A 1142 17.14 -42.39 -66.11
C PRO A 1142 17.10 -43.82 -66.67
N LYS A 1143 17.92 -44.71 -66.10
CA LYS A 1143 17.96 -46.15 -66.44
C LYS A 1143 17.49 -46.99 -65.23
N LYS A 1144 16.53 -47.91 -65.44
CA LYS A 1144 15.96 -48.78 -64.39
C LYS A 1144 16.82 -50.02 -64.13
N ASN A 1145 16.95 -50.40 -62.87
CA ASN A 1145 17.08 -51.81 -62.48
C ASN A 1145 15.69 -52.26 -61.96
N THR A 1146 15.17 -53.31 -62.60
CA THR A 1146 13.88 -53.99 -62.37
C THR A 1146 12.57 -53.32 -62.87
N ALA A 1147 11.77 -54.11 -63.60
CA ALA A 1147 10.52 -53.68 -64.25
C ALA A 1147 9.38 -53.56 -63.23
N GLY A 1148 8.69 -52.40 -63.19
CA GLY A 1148 7.49 -52.25 -62.35
C GLY A 1148 7.19 -50.87 -61.76
N SER A 1149 8.02 -50.29 -60.88
CA SER A 1149 7.43 -49.51 -59.77
C SER A 1149 8.17 -48.23 -59.31
N ILE A 1150 8.37 -47.24 -60.18
CA ILE A 1150 8.67 -45.87 -59.66
C ILE A 1150 7.87 -44.85 -60.47
N SER A 1151 6.94 -44.19 -59.78
CA SER A 1151 6.20 -43.01 -60.26
C SER A 1151 7.06 -41.78 -59.99
N ALA A 1152 8.22 -41.70 -60.64
CA ALA A 1152 9.21 -40.69 -60.31
C ALA A 1152 8.96 -39.33 -60.99
N LEU A 1153 9.20 -38.24 -60.28
CA LEU A 1153 9.33 -36.88 -60.85
C LEU A 1153 10.82 -36.63 -61.15
N SER A 1154 11.12 -35.97 -62.27
CA SER A 1154 12.45 -35.43 -62.52
C SER A 1154 12.40 -33.92 -62.39
N ILE A 1155 13.33 -33.39 -61.60
CA ILE A 1155 13.50 -31.94 -61.41
C ILE A 1155 14.80 -31.56 -62.09
N LEU A 1156 14.70 -30.56 -62.96
CA LEU A 1156 15.83 -29.95 -63.63
C LEU A 1156 16.09 -28.59 -63.00
N GLU A 1157 17.28 -28.43 -62.43
CA GLU A 1157 17.72 -27.21 -61.76
C GLU A 1157 18.74 -26.49 -62.64
N VAL A 1158 18.54 -25.20 -62.86
CA VAL A 1158 19.51 -24.33 -63.55
C VAL A 1158 20.17 -23.43 -62.50
N LEU A 1159 21.48 -23.62 -62.32
CA LEU A 1159 22.32 -22.95 -61.33
C LEU A 1159 23.11 -21.79 -61.97
N ASN A 1160 23.66 -20.88 -61.14
CA ASN A 1160 24.35 -19.62 -61.50
C ASN A 1160 23.44 -18.42 -61.91
N ILE A 1161 22.34 -18.27 -61.19
CA ILE A 1161 21.55 -17.03 -61.01
C ILE A 1161 21.35 -16.82 -59.50
N ASP A 1162 21.03 -15.60 -59.04
CA ASP A 1162 20.93 -15.27 -57.60
C ASP A 1162 19.99 -16.19 -56.78
N GLN A 1163 19.08 -16.90 -57.47
CA GLN A 1163 18.19 -17.94 -56.93
C GLN A 1163 18.09 -19.10 -57.95
N PRO A 1164 18.33 -20.38 -57.58
CA PRO A 1164 18.20 -21.51 -58.50
C PRO A 1164 16.82 -21.58 -59.16
N GLN A 1165 16.74 -21.88 -60.46
CA GLN A 1165 15.47 -22.11 -61.14
C GLN A 1165 15.17 -23.59 -61.26
N PHE A 1166 14.09 -24.04 -60.62
CA PHE A 1166 13.59 -25.42 -60.71
C PHE A 1166 12.53 -25.55 -61.80
N LEU A 1167 12.72 -26.53 -62.69
CA LEU A 1167 11.81 -26.86 -63.77
C LEU A 1167 11.24 -28.25 -63.56
N ASN A 1168 9.91 -28.36 -63.53
CA ASN A 1168 9.22 -29.63 -63.42
C ASN A 1168 9.22 -30.33 -64.78
N ALA A 1169 9.98 -31.42 -64.89
CA ALA A 1169 10.06 -32.18 -66.13
C ALA A 1169 8.90 -33.18 -66.23
N ALA A 1170 8.11 -33.08 -67.30
CA ALA A 1170 7.03 -34.02 -67.58
C ALA A 1170 7.58 -35.23 -68.35
N ARG A 1171 6.96 -36.39 -68.13
CA ARG A 1171 7.30 -37.62 -68.87
C ARG A 1171 6.81 -37.50 -70.31
N LEU A 1172 7.72 -37.55 -71.27
CA LEU A 1172 7.36 -37.57 -72.68
C LEU A 1172 6.98 -39.00 -73.08
N SER A 1173 5.74 -39.22 -73.50
CA SER A 1173 5.33 -40.49 -74.10
C SER A 1173 5.80 -40.54 -75.55
N VAL A 1174 7.03 -41.00 -75.77
CA VAL A 1174 7.54 -41.40 -77.09
C VAL A 1174 7.93 -42.87 -77.02
N THR A 1175 7.53 -43.63 -78.03
CA THR A 1175 7.55 -45.09 -78.11
C THR A 1175 8.95 -45.72 -77.99
N GLU A 1176 9.03 -46.74 -77.14
CA GLU A 1176 10.05 -47.80 -76.99
C GLU A 1176 11.47 -47.39 -76.49
N ASN A 1177 11.67 -47.60 -75.16
CA ASN A 1177 12.90 -47.52 -74.32
C ASN A 1177 13.37 -46.14 -73.81
N PRO A 1178 14.10 -46.12 -72.67
CA PRO A 1178 13.66 -45.83 -71.28
C PRO A 1178 12.95 -44.47 -71.08
N SER A 1179 12.39 -44.23 -69.89
CA SER A 1179 11.49 -43.08 -69.64
C SER A 1179 12.22 -41.74 -69.69
N GLU A 1180 12.10 -40.98 -70.77
CA GLU A 1180 12.68 -39.62 -70.86
C GLU A 1180 11.78 -38.59 -70.18
N PHE A 1181 12.39 -37.71 -69.39
CA PHE A 1181 11.73 -36.58 -68.75
C PHE A 1181 12.22 -35.29 -69.40
N ALA A 1182 11.30 -34.41 -69.77
CA ALA A 1182 11.67 -33.15 -70.40
C ALA A 1182 10.96 -31.94 -69.77
N ALA A 1183 11.70 -30.84 -69.66
CA ALA A 1183 11.15 -29.53 -69.34
C ALA A 1183 11.44 -28.54 -70.48
N LEU A 1184 10.46 -27.68 -70.76
CA LEU A 1184 10.67 -26.56 -71.68
C LEU A 1184 11.41 -25.45 -70.93
N TYR A 1185 12.54 -25.02 -71.48
CA TYR A 1185 13.36 -23.96 -70.92
C TYR A 1185 13.58 -22.86 -71.95
N GLN A 1186 13.34 -21.62 -71.56
CA GLN A 1186 13.58 -20.43 -72.37
C GLN A 1186 14.44 -19.48 -71.55
N PRO A 1187 15.77 -19.45 -71.74
CA PRO A 1187 16.65 -18.63 -70.93
C PRO A 1187 16.35 -17.16 -71.18
N ALA A 1188 16.18 -16.38 -70.11
CA ALA A 1188 15.88 -14.95 -70.21
C ALA A 1188 17.13 -14.06 -70.24
N ALA A 1189 18.29 -14.58 -69.80
CA ALA A 1189 19.55 -13.85 -69.68
C ALA A 1189 20.72 -14.60 -70.33
N SER A 1190 21.71 -13.87 -70.83
CA SER A 1190 22.95 -14.44 -71.37
C SER A 1190 23.97 -14.67 -70.26
N GLY A 1191 24.76 -15.75 -70.34
CA GLY A 1191 25.67 -16.17 -69.27
C GLY A 1191 26.08 -17.64 -69.36
N ASN A 1192 26.89 -18.10 -68.40
CA ASN A 1192 27.23 -19.51 -68.24
C ASN A 1192 26.46 -20.08 -67.04
N PHE A 1193 25.77 -21.20 -67.25
CA PHE A 1193 24.93 -21.84 -66.26
C PHE A 1193 25.27 -23.33 -66.16
N THR A 1194 24.91 -23.95 -65.05
CA THR A 1194 25.04 -25.41 -64.87
C THR A 1194 23.64 -25.99 -64.76
N LEU A 1195 23.33 -26.96 -65.61
CA LEU A 1195 22.08 -27.71 -65.58
C LEU A 1195 22.27 -28.99 -64.80
N LYS A 1196 21.45 -29.23 -63.79
CA LYS A 1196 21.47 -30.41 -62.92
C LYS A 1196 20.15 -31.17 -62.97
N CYS A 1197 20.21 -32.50 -63.07
CA CYS A 1197 19.03 -33.37 -63.03
C CYS A 1197 19.00 -34.22 -61.75
N PHE A 1198 17.81 -34.30 -61.14
CA PHE A 1198 17.52 -35.17 -60.00
C PHE A 1198 16.33 -36.11 -60.27
N LEU A 1199 16.25 -37.24 -59.55
CA LEU A 1199 15.20 -38.26 -59.70
C LEU A 1199 14.55 -38.61 -58.35
N TRP A 1200 13.21 -38.59 -58.26
CA TRP A 1200 12.47 -38.55 -56.99
C TRP A 1200 11.16 -39.34 -56.99
N ASN A 1201 10.67 -39.86 -55.84
CA ASN A 1201 9.48 -40.73 -55.78
C ASN A 1201 8.15 -40.04 -55.35
N GLY A 1202 8.10 -38.72 -55.18
CA GLY A 1202 6.85 -38.03 -54.85
C GLY A 1202 6.99 -36.52 -54.61
N TRP A 1203 5.86 -35.84 -54.42
CA TRP A 1203 5.79 -34.44 -53.96
C TRP A 1203 5.66 -34.45 -52.43
N SER A 1204 6.72 -34.09 -51.71
CA SER A 1204 6.71 -33.92 -50.25
C SER A 1204 6.97 -32.46 -49.91
N ASN A 1205 6.28 -31.93 -48.90
CA ASN A 1205 6.44 -30.55 -48.42
C ASN A 1205 7.45 -30.45 -47.24
N SER A 1206 8.35 -31.42 -47.08
CA SER A 1206 9.43 -31.41 -46.08
C SER A 1206 10.75 -30.88 -46.66
N VAL A 1207 11.57 -30.22 -45.84
CA VAL A 1207 12.73 -29.41 -46.27
C VAL A 1207 14.03 -30.20 -46.45
N THR A 1208 14.03 -31.53 -46.24
CA THR A 1208 15.23 -32.36 -46.44
C THR A 1208 15.18 -33.10 -47.77
N TRP A 1209 15.83 -32.49 -48.77
CA TRP A 1209 15.78 -33.01 -50.12
C TRP A 1209 16.89 -34.07 -50.38
N SER A 1210 16.55 -35.35 -50.60
CA SER A 1210 17.50 -36.40 -51.04
C SER A 1210 17.07 -37.11 -52.35
N SER A 1211 17.92 -37.02 -53.39
CA SER A 1211 17.70 -37.62 -54.71
C SER A 1211 17.86 -39.16 -54.66
N LEU A 1212 17.02 -39.89 -55.40
CA LEU A 1212 17.06 -41.36 -55.51
C LEU A 1212 18.22 -41.89 -56.37
N ALA A 1213 18.93 -40.98 -57.03
CA ALA A 1213 20.10 -41.23 -57.86
C ALA A 1213 21.09 -40.08 -57.69
N GLU A 1214 22.39 -40.36 -57.83
CA GLU A 1214 23.41 -39.32 -57.92
C GLU A 1214 23.04 -38.34 -59.06
N PRO A 1215 23.01 -37.02 -58.80
CA PRO A 1215 22.62 -36.03 -59.80
C PRO A 1215 23.59 -36.02 -60.98
N LYS A 1216 23.07 -35.73 -62.18
CA LYS A 1216 23.92 -35.52 -63.37
C LYS A 1216 23.89 -34.05 -63.76
N GLU A 1217 25.07 -33.49 -64.04
CA GLU A 1217 25.25 -32.07 -64.37
C GLU A 1217 25.87 -31.89 -65.76
N ILE A 1218 25.49 -30.83 -66.46
CA ILE A 1218 26.16 -30.34 -67.67
C ILE A 1218 26.23 -28.81 -67.65
N ASP A 1219 27.34 -28.24 -68.10
CA ASP A 1219 27.49 -26.79 -68.25
C ASP A 1219 26.92 -26.31 -69.59
N ILE A 1220 26.24 -25.17 -69.57
CA ILE A 1220 25.59 -24.56 -70.73
C ILE A 1220 25.92 -23.07 -70.83
N THR A 1221 26.10 -22.56 -72.04
CA THR A 1221 26.29 -21.12 -72.30
C THR A 1221 25.08 -20.56 -73.05
N VAL A 1222 24.54 -19.44 -72.58
CA VAL A 1222 23.49 -18.68 -73.26
C VAL A 1222 24.09 -17.40 -73.83
N SER A 1223 24.06 -17.26 -75.15
CA SER A 1223 24.38 -16.02 -75.87
C SER A 1223 23.16 -15.09 -75.97
N PRO A 1224 23.38 -13.77 -76.10
CA PRO A 1224 22.30 -12.78 -76.30
C PRO A 1224 21.38 -13.09 -77.48
#